data_AF-A0A7H8KPW2-F1
#
_entry.id   AF-A0A7H8KPW2-F1
#
_cell.length_a   1.000
_cell.length_b   1.000
_cell.length_c   1.000
_cell.angle_alpha   90.00
_cell.angle_beta   90.00
_cell.angle_gamma   90.00
#
_symmetry.space_group_name_H-M   'P 1'
#
loop_
_entity.id
_entity.type
_entity.pdbx_description
1 polymer ?
#
loop_
_entity_poly.entity_id
_entity_poly.type
_entity_poly.pdbx_seq_one_letter_code
_entity_poly.pdbx_strand_id
1 'polypeptide(L)'
;MLTIPHTGTTRTLLALLAATVTAGVVAVAPAATAATGTTTASAASAAAGAFDTAPAAASIQRLLPAQAGQVTLVAAARQTPGTDSFTVSGGAGAIRVEGTSPATLLTGVGWYLRHVAGVDIGFPADSTSRLPATLPAVATPFTEAAVVPHRYALNDTDNGYSGAYRTFADYQHEIDVLALHGFNEVLVTVGAEQPYYQALQQFGYTAADLRSWIPGPAHQPWWLLQNMSGFAGPVTDQLINSRAALGRQLCDQLRGLGMTPVLPGFYGTVPTDFATRNPSAHVVPQGTWLGFERESWLDPTGPVFTQLAAAYYAAQRTAFGDSAMYKMDPLHEGGSAGNVNVTSAATAIQQALLTAHPGATWAILGWGSNPSSTLLAGVDKSKMLIVDGYSDRYGTLDRETSWGGTPYAFGTIPNFGGKSTFGANTAAWTATFQRWLTKSNSAERGIAYMPEGTGTDPAAFALFADLAWSGSAIDQAAWFRNYADSRYGAPDANAVAAWDQLRQGPYSMPANGWSEPQDSLFTAKPSLTATTTAAWSPSTMQYDPTTVQRALASLLKVGAAQQATDAYRFDLVNTARQALDNRSRVLLPQINNAYTAKDLTTFRSLVSEWNADEALLDRITATDSRFLTGTWLANVPAGMQFDARSLITAWGDRPQANTGVFDYAAREYSGMINDLYAKRWAAYFASLDTALTTNTAPAAIDFFAMDDAWAKSTNSYPTTPTGDPVTVATAIAAALPPAPNPGPVTGIGGKCVDVTNGNSADGTPLQLWTCNGTAAQKWTVVGDGTVRADGKCMDVRGGATAAGTVVQLWSCNGTPAQSWFPRPDGTLRNTKSNLCLDAAGGGSAAGTGLIVWNCTANPNQRWNLPS
;
A
#
# COMPACT_ATOMS: atom_id res chain seq x y z
N MET A 1 -4.90 6.66 20.38
CA MET A 1 -5.13 5.99 21.69
C MET A 1 -6.63 5.98 21.98
N LEU A 2 -7.13 4.86 22.51
CA LEU A 2 -8.52 4.33 22.49
C LEU A 2 -9.66 5.25 23.00
N THR A 3 -10.88 5.07 22.45
CA THR A 3 -12.16 5.52 23.01
C THR A 3 -13.12 4.36 23.25
N ILE A 4 -13.83 4.39 24.39
CA ILE A 4 -14.88 3.45 24.84
C ILE A 4 -16.25 4.07 24.51
N PRO A 5 -17.27 3.32 24.04
CA PRO A 5 -18.55 3.88 23.59
C PRO A 5 -19.62 3.85 24.68
N HIS A 6 -20.48 4.89 24.71
CA HIS A 6 -21.75 4.86 25.42
C HIS A 6 -22.91 5.00 24.43
N THR A 7 -23.84 4.05 24.55
CA THR A 7 -25.11 3.91 23.83
C THR A 7 -26.22 4.73 24.47
N GLY A 8 -27.17 5.22 23.68
CA GLY A 8 -28.37 5.89 24.18
C GLY A 8 -29.40 6.19 23.09
N THR A 9 -30.57 5.58 23.24
CA THR A 9 -31.66 5.32 22.30
C THR A 9 -32.77 6.39 22.22
N THR A 10 -33.29 6.59 20.99
CA THR A 10 -34.69 6.80 20.55
C THR A 10 -35.57 7.94 21.13
N ARG A 11 -36.17 8.76 20.24
CA ARG A 11 -37.64 8.92 20.10
C ARG A 11 -38.08 9.77 18.90
N THR A 12 -39.13 9.25 18.26
CA THR A 12 -39.91 9.70 17.10
C THR A 12 -41.00 10.71 17.49
N LEU A 13 -41.33 11.69 16.61
CA LEU A 13 -42.68 12.24 16.33
C LEU A 13 -42.54 13.38 15.27
N LEU A 14 -43.00 13.25 14.01
CA LEU A 14 -44.35 13.36 13.41
C LEU A 14 -44.83 14.80 13.10
N ALA A 15 -45.17 15.00 11.81
CA ALA A 15 -46.29 15.78 11.24
C ALA A 15 -46.01 17.03 10.38
N LEU A 16 -46.28 16.83 9.06
CA LEU A 16 -47.09 17.63 8.13
C LEU A 16 -46.93 19.15 8.01
N LEU A 17 -46.68 19.63 6.77
CA LEU A 17 -47.72 20.32 5.97
C LEU A 17 -47.29 20.49 4.50
N ALA A 18 -48.29 20.32 3.63
CA ALA A 18 -48.24 20.34 2.17
C ALA A 18 -48.38 21.75 1.59
N ALA A 19 -47.93 21.96 0.35
CA ALA A 19 -48.73 22.59 -0.70
C ALA A 19 -48.01 22.50 -2.07
N THR A 20 -48.73 21.93 -3.03
CA THR A 20 -48.48 21.87 -4.47
C THR A 20 -48.98 23.12 -5.17
N VAL A 21 -48.27 23.61 -6.20
CA VAL A 21 -48.87 24.31 -7.34
C VAL A 21 -48.14 23.89 -8.63
N THR A 22 -48.96 23.53 -9.62
CA THR A 22 -48.62 22.99 -10.94
C THR A 22 -48.82 24.03 -12.07
N ALA A 23 -48.32 23.65 -13.25
CA ALA A 23 -48.60 24.14 -14.62
C ALA A 23 -47.78 25.35 -15.10
N GLY A 24 -47.33 25.43 -16.36
CA GLY A 24 -47.49 24.58 -17.53
C GLY A 24 -46.87 25.27 -18.77
N VAL A 25 -46.24 24.45 -19.63
CA VAL A 25 -46.02 24.49 -21.10
C VAL A 25 -46.33 25.79 -21.88
N VAL A 26 -45.41 26.21 -22.77
CA VAL A 26 -45.64 26.42 -24.24
C VAL A 26 -44.30 26.60 -24.97
N ALA A 27 -44.15 25.88 -26.09
CA ALA A 27 -43.08 25.98 -27.08
C ALA A 27 -43.46 26.92 -28.23
N VAL A 28 -42.51 27.62 -28.84
CA VAL A 28 -42.63 28.16 -30.22
C VAL A 28 -41.24 28.22 -30.88
N ALA A 29 -41.12 27.60 -32.06
CA ALA A 29 -40.09 27.87 -33.07
C ALA A 29 -40.69 28.77 -34.17
N PRO A 30 -39.85 29.39 -35.01
CA PRO A 30 -40.10 29.25 -36.44
C PRO A 30 -38.83 29.05 -37.29
N ALA A 31 -39.03 28.32 -38.38
CA ALA A 31 -38.11 28.16 -39.49
C ALA A 31 -38.22 29.32 -40.50
N ALA A 32 -37.14 29.57 -41.25
CA ALA A 32 -37.20 30.27 -42.52
C ALA A 32 -36.18 29.65 -43.50
N THR A 33 -36.69 29.36 -44.70
CA THR A 33 -36.03 28.72 -45.85
C THR A 33 -35.52 29.78 -46.85
N ALA A 34 -34.38 29.53 -47.48
CA ALA A 34 -34.06 30.03 -48.82
C ALA A 34 -33.01 29.12 -49.48
N ALA A 35 -33.22 28.86 -50.77
CA ALA A 35 -32.60 27.79 -51.56
C ALA A 35 -31.54 28.29 -52.56
N THR A 36 -30.85 27.30 -53.15
CA THR A 36 -30.16 27.23 -54.46
C THR A 36 -28.63 27.29 -54.49
N GLY A 37 -28.03 26.31 -55.20
CA GLY A 37 -26.71 26.44 -55.82
C GLY A 37 -25.68 25.37 -55.45
N THR A 38 -25.76 24.21 -56.11
CA THR A 38 -24.84 23.07 -56.03
C THR A 38 -23.38 23.40 -56.39
N THR A 39 -22.45 23.08 -55.50
CA THR A 39 -21.12 22.56 -55.87
C THR A 39 -20.81 21.36 -54.99
N THR A 40 -20.84 20.17 -55.59
CA THR A 40 -20.40 18.90 -54.98
C THR A 40 -18.90 18.94 -54.74
N ALA A 41 -18.50 19.32 -53.52
CA ALA A 41 -17.26 18.88 -52.92
C ALA A 41 -17.62 17.81 -51.90
N SER A 42 -17.24 16.56 -52.21
CA SER A 42 -17.23 15.45 -51.26
C SER A 42 -16.23 15.76 -50.14
N ALA A 43 -16.65 16.56 -49.16
CA ALA A 43 -16.07 16.55 -47.84
C ALA A 43 -16.82 15.46 -47.07
N ALA A 44 -16.21 14.27 -46.99
CA ALA A 44 -16.53 13.36 -45.91
C ALA A 44 -16.23 14.14 -44.62
N SER A 45 -17.25 14.72 -44.00
CA SER A 45 -17.13 15.24 -42.65
C SER A 45 -16.93 14.02 -41.77
N ALA A 46 -15.67 13.69 -41.46
CA ALA A 46 -15.37 12.90 -40.29
C ALA A 46 -16.06 13.61 -39.14
N ALA A 47 -17.13 13.01 -38.60
CA ALA A 47 -17.76 13.51 -37.40
C ALA A 47 -16.64 13.64 -36.36
N ALA A 48 -16.38 14.87 -35.89
CA ALA A 48 -15.38 15.09 -34.85
C ALA A 48 -15.77 14.20 -33.66
N GLY A 49 -14.87 13.30 -33.25
CA GLY A 49 -15.10 12.41 -32.11
C GLY A 49 -15.42 13.21 -30.84
N ALA A 50 -16.00 12.55 -29.83
CA ALA A 50 -16.44 13.22 -28.60
C ALA A 50 -15.31 13.95 -27.83
N PHE A 51 -14.05 13.57 -28.07
CA PHE A 51 -12.83 14.18 -27.53
C PHE A 51 -11.61 13.78 -28.39
N ASP A 52 -10.45 14.40 -28.15
CA ASP A 52 -9.19 14.08 -28.83
C ASP A 52 -8.56 12.79 -28.27
N THR A 53 -8.29 11.82 -29.15
CA THR A 53 -7.68 10.53 -28.79
C THR A 53 -6.15 10.53 -28.84
N ALA A 54 -5.52 11.59 -29.36
CA ALA A 54 -4.07 11.68 -29.54
C ALA A 54 -3.26 11.47 -28.24
N PRO A 55 -3.68 11.98 -27.06
CA PRO A 55 -2.96 11.73 -25.81
C PRO A 55 -2.88 10.24 -25.45
N ALA A 56 -3.99 9.50 -25.61
CA ALA A 56 -4.01 8.05 -25.39
C ALA A 56 -3.17 7.31 -26.44
N ALA A 57 -3.23 7.72 -27.71
CA ALA A 57 -2.38 7.15 -28.75
C ALA A 57 -0.88 7.34 -28.45
N ALA A 58 -0.49 8.49 -27.91
CA ALA A 58 0.89 8.76 -27.48
C ALA A 58 1.33 7.86 -26.32
N SER A 59 0.44 7.60 -25.34
CA SER A 59 0.70 6.63 -24.26
C SER A 59 0.88 5.21 -24.81
N ILE A 60 0.05 4.76 -25.75
CA ILE A 60 0.22 3.47 -26.42
C ILE A 60 1.54 3.42 -27.18
N GLN A 61 1.93 4.51 -27.86
CA GLN A 61 3.22 4.58 -28.57
C GLN A 61 4.42 4.44 -27.62
N ARG A 62 4.31 4.92 -26.38
CA ARG A 62 5.35 4.75 -25.34
C ARG A 62 5.36 3.35 -24.75
N LEU A 63 4.17 2.82 -24.40
CA LEU A 63 4.03 1.51 -23.76
C LEU A 63 4.23 0.33 -24.71
N LEU A 64 3.78 0.46 -25.97
CA LEU A 64 3.67 -0.62 -26.96
C LEU A 64 4.15 -0.17 -28.35
N PRO A 65 5.39 0.34 -28.50
CA PRO A 65 5.81 1.01 -29.72
C PRO A 65 5.69 0.16 -31.00
N ALA A 66 5.90 -1.15 -30.90
CA ALA A 66 5.82 -2.07 -32.04
C ALA A 66 4.38 -2.44 -32.44
N GLN A 67 3.43 -2.38 -31.49
CA GLN A 67 2.03 -2.76 -31.69
C GLN A 67 1.10 -1.55 -31.82
N ALA A 68 1.57 -0.33 -31.55
CA ALA A 68 0.75 0.88 -31.54
C ALA A 68 -0.08 1.07 -32.83
N GLY A 69 0.50 0.79 -34.01
CA GLY A 69 -0.18 0.89 -35.30
C GLY A 69 -1.31 -0.14 -35.54
N GLN A 70 -1.45 -1.13 -34.64
CA GLN A 70 -2.49 -2.17 -34.70
C GLN A 70 -3.70 -1.83 -33.83
N VAL A 71 -3.67 -0.69 -33.12
CA VAL A 71 -4.75 -0.26 -32.22
C VAL A 71 -5.39 1.02 -32.75
N THR A 72 -6.68 0.95 -33.06
CA THR A 72 -7.52 2.09 -33.45
C THR A 72 -8.34 2.55 -32.26
N LEU A 73 -8.17 3.82 -31.88
CA LEU A 73 -8.90 4.44 -30.78
C LEU A 73 -10.08 5.25 -31.29
N VAL A 74 -11.24 5.10 -30.64
CA VAL A 74 -12.47 5.82 -31.01
C VAL A 74 -13.08 6.49 -29.79
N ALA A 75 -13.22 7.81 -29.87
CA ALA A 75 -13.88 8.60 -28.84
C ALA A 75 -15.40 8.36 -28.86
N ALA A 76 -15.92 7.80 -27.77
CA ALA A 76 -17.34 7.58 -27.55
C ALA A 76 -17.91 8.62 -26.58
N ALA A 77 -19.19 8.98 -26.76
CA ALA A 77 -19.90 9.82 -25.81
C ALA A 77 -20.30 9.01 -24.56
N ARG A 78 -20.25 9.64 -23.38
CA ARG A 78 -20.82 9.05 -22.16
C ARG A 78 -22.33 8.90 -22.32
N GLN A 79 -22.84 7.70 -22.06
CA GLN A 79 -24.28 7.46 -22.02
C GLN A 79 -24.93 8.03 -20.75
N THR A 80 -24.19 7.97 -19.64
CA THR A 80 -24.59 8.50 -18.33
C THR A 80 -23.48 9.41 -17.80
N PRO A 81 -23.79 10.62 -17.30
CA PRO A 81 -22.79 11.49 -16.67
C PRO A 81 -22.04 10.77 -15.55
N GLY A 82 -20.70 10.84 -15.55
CA GLY A 82 -19.87 10.22 -14.53
C GLY A 82 -19.65 8.70 -14.67
N THR A 83 -20.25 8.06 -15.67
CA THR A 83 -20.02 6.63 -15.96
C THR A 83 -19.04 6.51 -17.12
N ASP A 84 -17.82 6.08 -16.81
CA ASP A 84 -16.84 5.74 -17.83
C ASP A 84 -17.05 4.30 -18.32
N SER A 85 -16.87 4.08 -19.62
CA SER A 85 -17.03 2.76 -20.24
C SER A 85 -16.11 2.60 -21.43
N PHE A 86 -15.70 1.37 -21.71
CA PHE A 86 -14.95 1.02 -22.92
C PHE A 86 -15.55 -0.18 -23.63
N THR A 87 -15.27 -0.29 -24.93
CA THR A 87 -15.57 -1.46 -25.75
C THR A 87 -14.31 -1.86 -26.51
N VAL A 88 -13.94 -3.15 -26.44
CA VAL A 88 -12.82 -3.73 -27.19
C VAL A 88 -13.37 -4.69 -28.25
N SER A 89 -12.89 -4.55 -29.48
CA SER A 89 -13.29 -5.37 -30.63
C SER A 89 -12.16 -5.43 -31.66
N GLY A 90 -12.38 -6.13 -32.78
CA GLY A 90 -11.47 -6.08 -33.93
C GLY A 90 -10.80 -7.41 -34.27
N GLY A 91 -10.24 -7.45 -35.47
CA GLY A 91 -9.53 -8.61 -36.01
C GLY A 91 -8.06 -8.63 -35.63
N ALA A 92 -7.36 -9.71 -35.99
CA ALA A 92 -5.93 -9.83 -35.74
C ALA A 92 -5.16 -8.66 -36.40
N GLY A 93 -4.34 -7.98 -35.62
CA GLY A 93 -3.59 -6.79 -36.03
C GLY A 93 -4.41 -5.53 -36.31
N ALA A 94 -5.71 -5.54 -36.01
CA ALA A 94 -6.63 -4.43 -36.22
C ALA A 94 -7.60 -4.32 -35.03
N ILE A 95 -7.03 -4.11 -33.84
CA ILE A 95 -7.77 -3.97 -32.59
C ILE A 95 -8.42 -2.60 -32.54
N ARG A 96 -9.67 -2.54 -32.12
CA ARG A 96 -10.43 -1.31 -32.00
C ARG A 96 -10.91 -1.15 -30.56
N VAL A 97 -10.58 -0.01 -29.96
CA VAL A 97 -10.99 0.36 -28.61
C VAL A 97 -11.82 1.63 -28.67
N GLU A 98 -13.05 1.55 -28.17
CA GLU A 98 -13.94 2.69 -27.96
C GLU A 98 -13.93 3.05 -26.47
N GLY A 99 -13.98 4.33 -26.12
CA GLY A 99 -13.92 4.75 -24.72
C GLY A 99 -14.48 6.14 -24.50
N THR A 100 -14.88 6.44 -23.26
CA THR A 100 -15.54 7.71 -22.88
C THR A 100 -14.58 8.82 -22.46
N SER A 101 -13.29 8.53 -22.38
CA SER A 101 -12.19 9.48 -22.20
C SER A 101 -10.88 8.88 -22.75
N PRO A 102 -9.81 9.68 -22.93
CA PRO A 102 -8.51 9.14 -23.30
C PRO A 102 -7.96 8.11 -22.29
N ALA A 103 -8.09 8.36 -20.98
CA ALA A 103 -7.71 7.38 -19.96
C ALA A 103 -8.55 6.09 -20.06
N THR A 104 -9.85 6.19 -20.30
CA THR A 104 -10.72 5.02 -20.47
C THR A 104 -10.40 4.21 -21.73
N LEU A 105 -9.91 4.85 -22.80
CA LEU A 105 -9.35 4.15 -23.96
C LEU A 105 -8.13 3.31 -23.55
N LEU A 106 -7.23 3.87 -22.73
CA LEU A 106 -6.10 3.11 -22.18
C LEU A 106 -6.58 1.97 -21.28
N THR A 107 -7.61 2.15 -20.47
CA THR A 107 -8.18 1.06 -19.67
C THR A 107 -8.68 -0.09 -20.54
N GLY A 108 -9.35 0.20 -21.66
CA GLY A 108 -9.74 -0.83 -22.63
C GLY A 108 -8.55 -1.54 -23.28
N VAL A 109 -7.45 -0.82 -23.55
CA VAL A 109 -6.19 -1.43 -24.00
C VAL A 109 -5.60 -2.32 -22.91
N GLY A 110 -5.57 -1.87 -21.65
CA GLY A 110 -5.09 -2.66 -20.51
C GLY A 110 -5.88 -3.95 -20.31
N TRP A 111 -7.21 -3.87 -20.42
CA TRP A 111 -8.08 -5.04 -20.44
C TRP A 111 -7.72 -5.99 -21.59
N TYR A 112 -7.58 -5.45 -22.81
CA TYR A 112 -7.23 -6.26 -23.98
C TYR A 112 -5.89 -6.99 -23.81
N LEU A 113 -4.88 -6.30 -23.27
CA LEU A 113 -3.57 -6.88 -23.02
C LEU A 113 -3.65 -8.09 -22.08
N ARG A 114 -4.32 -7.93 -20.93
CA ARG A 114 -4.43 -8.99 -19.92
C ARG A 114 -5.29 -10.15 -20.38
N HIS A 115 -6.44 -9.88 -21.00
CA HIS A 115 -7.46 -10.89 -21.25
C HIS A 115 -7.44 -11.51 -22.66
N VAL A 116 -6.82 -10.85 -23.64
CA VAL A 116 -6.77 -11.32 -25.03
C VAL A 116 -5.33 -11.53 -25.50
N ALA A 117 -4.45 -10.53 -25.31
CA ALA A 117 -3.05 -10.67 -25.69
C ALA A 117 -2.24 -11.55 -24.72
N GLY A 118 -2.75 -11.76 -23.51
CA GLY A 118 -2.16 -12.60 -22.48
C GLY A 118 -0.88 -12.01 -21.88
N VAL A 119 -0.74 -10.68 -21.80
CA VAL A 119 0.40 -9.98 -21.17
C VAL A 119 -0.09 -8.95 -20.15
N ASP A 120 0.79 -8.52 -19.27
CA ASP A 120 0.54 -7.54 -18.20
C ASP A 120 1.54 -6.38 -18.29
N ILE A 121 1.07 -5.17 -17.99
CA ILE A 121 1.91 -4.01 -17.68
C ILE A 121 1.54 -3.62 -16.25
N GLY A 122 2.35 -4.10 -15.30
CA GLY A 122 2.13 -3.93 -13.88
C GLY A 122 2.77 -2.66 -13.32
N PHE A 123 2.49 -2.39 -12.05
CA PHE A 123 3.05 -1.26 -11.31
C PHE A 123 3.85 -1.78 -10.11
N PRO A 124 5.06 -2.36 -10.32
CA PRO A 124 5.89 -2.29 -11.54
C PRO A 124 5.98 -3.59 -12.36
N ALA A 125 6.81 -3.52 -13.41
CA ALA A 125 7.26 -4.61 -14.28
C ALA A 125 6.20 -5.11 -15.26
N ASP A 126 6.63 -5.67 -16.39
CA ASP A 126 5.74 -6.09 -17.46
C ASP A 126 6.17 -7.40 -18.15
N SER A 127 5.27 -7.96 -18.95
CA SER A 127 5.50 -9.12 -19.81
C SER A 127 5.32 -8.77 -21.30
N THR A 128 5.47 -7.50 -21.68
CA THR A 128 5.26 -7.04 -23.06
C THR A 128 6.24 -7.65 -24.07
N SER A 129 7.40 -8.14 -23.61
CA SER A 129 8.34 -8.92 -24.41
C SER A 129 7.75 -10.21 -25.00
N ARG A 130 6.60 -10.67 -24.47
CA ARG A 130 5.84 -11.83 -24.93
C ARG A 130 4.74 -11.50 -25.94
N LEU A 131 4.52 -10.21 -26.24
CA LEU A 131 3.55 -9.82 -27.24
C LEU A 131 3.93 -10.38 -28.62
N PRO A 132 2.96 -10.97 -29.36
CA PRO A 132 3.19 -11.35 -30.74
C PRO A 132 3.39 -10.11 -31.63
N ALA A 133 4.06 -10.32 -32.77
CA ALA A 133 4.21 -9.27 -33.79
C ALA A 133 2.85 -8.80 -34.33
N THR A 134 1.87 -9.71 -34.43
CA THR A 134 0.48 -9.40 -34.78
C THR A 134 -0.41 -9.65 -33.57
N LEU A 135 -1.09 -8.61 -33.11
CA LEU A 135 -2.02 -8.65 -31.99
C LEU A 135 -3.17 -9.64 -32.26
N PRO A 136 -3.53 -10.52 -31.31
CA PRO A 136 -4.59 -11.51 -31.49
C PRO A 136 -5.98 -10.88 -31.65
N ALA A 137 -6.85 -11.52 -32.44
CA ALA A 137 -8.21 -11.05 -32.65
C ALA A 137 -9.06 -11.12 -31.37
N VAL A 138 -9.99 -10.18 -31.22
CA VAL A 138 -11.00 -10.22 -30.16
C VAL A 138 -12.14 -11.10 -30.64
N ALA A 139 -12.30 -12.29 -30.04
CA ALA A 139 -13.29 -13.28 -30.49
C ALA A 139 -14.74 -12.78 -30.44
N THR A 140 -15.07 -11.98 -29.44
CA THR A 140 -16.39 -11.34 -29.29
C THR A 140 -16.19 -9.96 -28.68
N PRO A 141 -16.82 -8.90 -29.23
CA PRO A 141 -16.73 -7.57 -28.66
C PRO A 141 -17.06 -7.59 -27.16
N PHE A 142 -16.18 -7.00 -26.36
CA PHE A 142 -16.35 -6.91 -24.91
C PHE A 142 -16.61 -5.46 -24.52
N THR A 143 -17.58 -5.22 -23.64
CA THR A 143 -17.92 -3.89 -23.14
C THR A 143 -18.04 -3.93 -21.63
N GLU A 144 -17.45 -2.94 -20.95
CA GLU A 144 -17.47 -2.82 -19.51
C GLU A 144 -17.59 -1.35 -19.11
N ALA A 145 -18.21 -1.11 -17.96
CA ALA A 145 -18.42 0.23 -17.40
C ALA A 145 -17.96 0.26 -15.95
N ALA A 146 -17.33 1.36 -15.54
CA ALA A 146 -16.90 1.54 -14.18
C ALA A 146 -18.12 1.60 -13.25
N VAL A 147 -18.03 0.91 -12.10
CA VAL A 147 -19.11 0.87 -11.10
C VAL A 147 -19.07 2.07 -10.15
N VAL A 148 -17.98 2.84 -10.18
CA VAL A 148 -17.78 4.05 -9.37
C VAL A 148 -17.15 5.18 -10.20
N PRO A 149 -17.53 6.45 -9.97
CA PRO A 149 -16.98 7.59 -10.70
C PRO A 149 -15.55 7.97 -10.29
N HIS A 150 -15.19 7.84 -9.02
CA HIS A 150 -13.87 8.25 -8.49
C HIS A 150 -12.90 7.06 -8.44
N ARG A 151 -11.76 7.16 -9.12
CA ARG A 151 -10.66 6.18 -9.01
C ARG A 151 -9.39 6.95 -8.73
N TYR A 152 -9.15 7.15 -7.44
CA TYR A 152 -8.10 7.99 -6.88
C TYR A 152 -6.81 7.20 -6.66
N ALA A 153 -5.68 7.80 -7.01
CA ALA A 153 -4.36 7.21 -6.83
C ALA A 153 -3.41 8.14 -6.03
N LEU A 154 -2.55 7.46 -5.27
CA LEU A 154 -1.39 7.94 -4.53
C LEU A 154 -1.71 8.57 -3.16
N ASN A 155 -0.87 8.24 -2.19
CA ASN A 155 -0.90 8.80 -0.84
C ASN A 155 -0.22 10.17 -0.80
N ASP A 156 -0.55 10.99 0.19
CA ASP A 156 0.15 12.25 0.48
C ASP A 156 1.67 12.02 0.62
N THR A 157 2.09 10.88 1.18
CA THR A 157 3.50 10.53 1.43
C THR A 157 4.22 9.85 0.28
N ASP A 158 3.51 9.38 -0.76
CA ASP A 158 4.11 8.64 -1.89
C ASP A 158 5.23 9.41 -2.56
N ASN A 159 5.04 10.72 -2.75
CA ASN A 159 6.06 11.51 -3.41
C ASN A 159 7.37 11.52 -2.64
N GLY A 160 7.35 11.55 -1.32
CA GLY A 160 8.58 11.53 -0.51
C GLY A 160 9.31 10.21 -0.62
N TYR A 161 8.57 9.11 -0.47
CA TYR A 161 9.14 7.76 -0.44
C TYR A 161 9.46 7.17 -1.82
N SER A 162 8.85 7.67 -2.89
CA SER A 162 8.99 7.06 -4.22
C SER A 162 9.27 8.05 -5.33
N GLY A 163 8.77 9.30 -5.22
CA GLY A 163 8.73 10.25 -6.32
C GLY A 163 9.71 11.44 -6.25
N ALA A 164 10.35 11.70 -5.11
CA ALA A 164 10.85 13.03 -4.76
C ALA A 164 11.80 13.63 -5.81
N TYR A 165 12.58 12.77 -6.46
CA TYR A 165 13.57 13.12 -7.47
C TYR A 165 13.35 12.44 -8.84
N ARG A 166 12.14 11.93 -9.10
CA ARG A 166 11.80 11.35 -10.41
C ARG A 166 11.83 12.40 -11.52
N THR A 167 12.16 11.95 -12.71
CA THR A 167 12.09 12.75 -13.94
C THR A 167 10.66 12.81 -14.48
N PHE A 168 10.41 13.70 -15.44
CA PHE A 168 9.12 13.70 -16.15
C PHE A 168 8.82 12.37 -16.84
N ALA A 169 9.84 11.68 -17.38
CA ALA A 169 9.64 10.40 -18.04
C ALA A 169 9.15 9.32 -17.07
N ASP A 170 9.69 9.29 -15.85
CA ASP A 170 9.28 8.35 -14.81
C ASP A 170 7.80 8.58 -14.41
N TYR A 171 7.42 9.83 -14.18
CA TYR A 171 6.03 10.18 -13.88
C TYR A 171 5.08 9.98 -15.06
N GLN A 172 5.53 10.26 -16.29
CA GLN A 172 4.71 10.04 -17.48
C GLN A 172 4.41 8.56 -17.64
N HIS A 173 5.39 7.69 -17.39
CA HIS A 173 5.17 6.24 -17.38
C HIS A 173 4.19 5.83 -16.27
N GLU A 174 4.35 6.34 -15.04
CA GLU A 174 3.41 6.08 -13.95
C GLU A 174 1.98 6.49 -14.31
N ILE A 175 1.79 7.70 -14.85
CA ILE A 175 0.47 8.20 -15.26
C ILE A 175 -0.12 7.33 -16.39
N ASP A 176 0.69 6.91 -17.35
CA ASP A 176 0.25 6.01 -18.43
C ASP A 176 -0.23 4.66 -17.87
N VAL A 177 0.48 4.09 -16.89
CA VAL A 177 0.10 2.83 -16.23
C VAL A 177 -1.14 3.02 -15.34
N LEU A 178 -1.24 4.12 -14.57
CA LEU A 178 -2.44 4.44 -13.79
C LEU A 178 -3.68 4.53 -14.69
N ALA A 179 -3.58 5.17 -15.86
CA ALA A 179 -4.67 5.24 -16.83
C ALA A 179 -5.00 3.87 -17.45
N LEU A 180 -3.98 3.06 -17.76
CA LEU A 180 -4.13 1.68 -18.24
C LEU A 180 -4.92 0.79 -17.26
N HIS A 181 -4.84 1.09 -15.97
CA HIS A 181 -5.58 0.41 -14.89
C HIS A 181 -6.86 1.15 -14.45
N GLY A 182 -7.21 2.26 -15.10
CA GLY A 182 -8.52 2.92 -14.95
C GLY A 182 -8.62 3.97 -13.84
N PHE A 183 -7.51 4.37 -13.24
CA PHE A 183 -7.46 5.55 -12.37
C PHE A 183 -7.72 6.82 -13.18
N ASN A 184 -8.42 7.78 -12.58
CA ASN A 184 -8.79 9.05 -13.23
C ASN A 184 -8.52 10.29 -12.36
N GLU A 185 -8.08 10.11 -11.12
CA GLU A 185 -7.74 11.17 -10.17
C GLU A 185 -6.38 10.83 -9.56
N VAL A 186 -5.39 11.72 -9.73
CA VAL A 186 -4.00 11.44 -9.30
C VAL A 186 -3.48 12.63 -8.51
N LEU A 187 -2.99 12.38 -7.30
CA LEU A 187 -2.38 13.40 -6.46
C LEU A 187 -1.06 13.90 -7.06
N VAL A 188 -0.92 15.22 -7.19
CA VAL A 188 0.29 15.88 -7.69
C VAL A 188 0.82 16.85 -6.64
N THR A 189 1.83 16.43 -5.87
CA THR A 189 2.50 17.28 -4.87
C THR A 189 3.76 17.96 -5.40
N VAL A 190 4.29 17.51 -6.54
CA VAL A 190 5.52 18.06 -7.14
C VAL A 190 5.33 19.53 -7.51
N GLY A 191 6.13 20.41 -6.91
CA GLY A 191 6.06 21.86 -7.14
C GLY A 191 5.07 22.60 -6.24
N ALA A 192 4.35 21.91 -5.35
CA ALA A 192 3.37 22.52 -4.44
C ALA A 192 3.98 23.52 -3.45
N GLU A 193 5.30 23.58 -3.34
CA GLU A 193 6.02 24.63 -2.62
C GLU A 193 5.98 26.00 -3.32
N GLN A 194 5.81 26.05 -4.65
CA GLN A 194 5.86 27.30 -5.42
C GLN A 194 4.72 28.28 -5.08
N PRO A 195 3.45 27.83 -4.93
CA PRO A 195 2.37 28.72 -4.49
C PRO A 195 2.63 29.34 -3.11
N TYR A 196 3.17 28.56 -2.15
CA TYR A 196 3.61 29.10 -0.86
C TYR A 196 4.75 30.11 -1.02
N TYR A 197 5.77 29.74 -1.80
CA TYR A 197 6.95 30.56 -2.07
C TYR A 197 6.59 31.93 -2.67
N GLN A 198 5.60 32.00 -3.55
CA GLN A 198 5.14 33.26 -4.14
C GLN A 198 4.17 34.03 -3.24
N ALA A 199 3.20 33.35 -2.62
CA ALA A 199 2.17 34.01 -1.83
C ALA A 199 2.76 34.66 -0.58
N LEU A 200 3.60 33.95 0.19
CA LEU A 200 4.16 34.46 1.45
C LEU A 200 5.11 35.64 1.28
N GLN A 201 5.70 35.85 0.09
CA GLN A 201 6.49 37.07 -0.18
C GLN A 201 5.64 38.34 -0.09
N GLN A 202 4.34 38.25 -0.37
CA GLN A 202 3.39 39.36 -0.19
C GLN A 202 3.08 39.64 1.29
N PHE A 203 3.47 38.72 2.18
CA PHE A 203 3.23 38.77 3.63
C PHE A 203 4.54 38.95 4.43
N GLY A 204 5.54 39.58 3.79
CA GLY A 204 6.76 40.04 4.45
C GLY A 204 7.88 39.00 4.54
N TYR A 205 7.79 37.89 3.80
CA TYR A 205 8.87 36.90 3.73
C TYR A 205 9.82 37.16 2.57
N THR A 206 11.11 36.99 2.79
CA THR A 206 12.11 37.00 1.73
C THR A 206 12.25 35.62 1.11
N ALA A 207 12.83 35.54 -0.09
CA ALA A 207 13.20 34.27 -0.70
C ALA A 207 14.10 33.39 0.22
N ALA A 208 15.00 34.01 0.98
CA ALA A 208 15.89 33.30 1.90
C ALA A 208 15.14 32.69 3.09
N ASP A 209 14.14 33.41 3.64
CA ASP A 209 13.28 32.88 4.69
C ASP A 209 12.56 31.62 4.20
N LEU A 210 11.94 31.69 3.02
CA LEU A 210 11.11 30.61 2.48
C LEU A 210 11.94 29.40 2.06
N ARG A 211 13.14 29.60 1.49
CA ARG A 211 14.05 28.49 1.15
C ARG A 211 14.56 27.74 2.38
N SER A 212 14.58 28.37 3.54
CA SER A 212 14.95 27.74 4.80
C SER A 212 13.76 27.02 5.46
N TRP A 213 12.55 27.55 5.23
CA TRP A 213 11.31 26.98 5.75
C TRP A 213 10.81 25.78 4.93
N ILE A 214 11.03 25.77 3.62
CA ILE A 214 10.63 24.66 2.72
C ILE A 214 11.62 23.48 2.88
N PRO A 215 11.14 22.27 3.19
CA PRO A 215 11.98 21.07 3.25
C PRO A 215 12.59 20.66 1.92
N GLY A 216 13.59 19.78 1.99
CA GLY A 216 14.05 19.02 0.82
C GLY A 216 12.93 18.17 0.22
N PRO A 217 12.92 17.93 -1.11
CA PRO A 217 11.85 17.22 -1.80
C PRO A 217 11.38 15.91 -1.17
N ALA A 218 12.26 15.13 -0.55
CA ALA A 218 11.89 13.86 0.07
C ALA A 218 11.01 14.05 1.31
N HIS A 219 11.14 15.18 2.01
CA HIS A 219 10.39 15.50 3.24
C HIS A 219 9.20 16.45 3.03
N GLN A 220 9.03 17.00 1.83
CA GLN A 220 7.93 17.91 1.50
C GLN A 220 6.52 17.34 1.77
N PRO A 221 6.23 16.04 1.62
CA PRO A 221 4.92 15.49 1.98
C PRO A 221 4.44 15.85 3.39
N TRP A 222 5.30 15.72 4.40
CA TRP A 222 4.93 15.99 5.79
C TRP A 222 4.78 17.49 6.07
N TRP A 223 5.49 18.34 5.33
CA TRP A 223 5.29 19.79 5.34
C TRP A 223 3.96 20.21 4.71
N LEU A 224 3.57 19.58 3.60
CA LEU A 224 2.25 19.79 3.01
C LEU A 224 1.11 19.34 3.94
N LEU A 225 1.40 18.45 4.91
CA LEU A 225 0.50 18.01 5.98
C LEU A 225 0.61 18.83 7.29
N GLN A 226 1.39 19.92 7.30
CA GLN A 226 1.69 20.76 8.48
C GLN A 226 2.38 20.04 9.65
N ASN A 227 3.12 18.96 9.38
CA ASN A 227 3.78 18.16 10.40
C ASN A 227 5.20 18.62 10.70
N MET A 228 5.86 19.28 9.77
CA MET A 228 7.26 19.68 9.91
C MET A 228 7.59 20.81 8.96
N SER A 229 8.58 21.63 9.29
CA SER A 229 9.19 22.55 8.34
C SER A 229 10.71 22.51 8.39
N GLY A 230 11.34 23.01 7.34
CA GLY A 230 12.76 22.86 7.11
C GLY A 230 13.16 21.39 6.90
N PHE A 231 14.47 21.13 6.91
CA PHE A 231 15.10 19.82 6.74
C PHE A 231 14.93 19.16 5.35
N ALA A 232 15.96 18.61 4.70
CA ALA A 232 17.38 18.83 4.90
C ALA A 232 17.89 20.04 4.09
N GLY A 233 17.18 21.18 4.16
CA GLY A 233 17.45 22.41 3.41
C GLY A 233 18.66 23.23 3.88
N PRO A 234 18.83 24.45 3.34
CA PRO A 234 17.86 25.17 2.52
C PRO A 234 17.79 24.65 1.07
N VAL A 235 16.59 24.67 0.50
CA VAL A 235 16.39 24.44 -0.94
C VAL A 235 16.89 25.65 -1.75
N THR A 236 17.00 25.52 -3.08
CA THR A 236 17.42 26.61 -3.99
C THR A 236 16.25 27.12 -4.81
N ASP A 237 16.31 28.38 -5.26
CA ASP A 237 15.30 28.93 -6.17
C ASP A 237 15.21 28.13 -7.47
N GLN A 238 16.35 27.61 -7.95
CA GLN A 238 16.40 26.75 -9.13
C GLN A 238 15.62 25.45 -8.92
N LEU A 239 15.74 24.82 -7.74
CA LEU A 239 15.02 23.59 -7.41
C LEU A 239 13.51 23.83 -7.31
N ILE A 240 13.09 24.90 -6.63
CA ILE A 240 11.68 25.27 -6.52
C ILE A 240 11.08 25.50 -7.91
N ASN A 241 11.76 26.29 -8.75
CA ASN A 241 11.27 26.61 -10.10
C ASN A 241 11.27 25.39 -11.03
N SER A 242 12.27 24.51 -10.96
CA SER A 242 12.30 23.30 -11.79
C SER A 242 11.22 22.30 -11.39
N ARG A 243 10.93 22.17 -10.09
CA ARG A 243 9.82 21.35 -9.59
C ARG A 243 8.46 21.92 -9.99
N ALA A 244 8.29 23.24 -9.96
CA ALA A 244 7.06 23.87 -10.47
C ALA A 244 6.87 23.61 -11.98
N ALA A 245 7.94 23.69 -12.77
CA ALA A 245 7.89 23.35 -14.20
C ALA A 245 7.53 21.87 -14.42
N LEU A 246 8.12 20.96 -13.65
CA LEU A 246 7.78 19.55 -13.68
C LEU A 246 6.31 19.32 -13.30
N GLY A 247 5.85 19.86 -12.18
CA GLY A 247 4.45 19.77 -11.74
C GLY A 247 3.45 20.27 -12.78
N ARG A 248 3.81 21.33 -13.53
CA ARG A 248 3.01 21.79 -14.67
C ARG A 248 2.94 20.75 -15.78
N GLN A 249 4.05 20.13 -16.16
CA GLN A 249 4.06 19.06 -17.16
C GLN A 249 3.21 17.86 -16.71
N LEU A 250 3.24 17.51 -15.41
CA LEU A 250 2.40 16.43 -14.87
C LEU A 250 0.91 16.76 -14.97
N CYS A 251 0.52 17.99 -14.61
CA CYS A 251 -0.86 18.45 -14.72
C CYS A 251 -1.34 18.44 -16.17
N ASP A 252 -0.49 18.86 -17.12
CA ASP A 252 -0.83 18.88 -18.54
C ASP A 252 -0.95 17.46 -19.11
N GLN A 253 -0.09 16.52 -18.70
CA GLN A 253 -0.21 15.10 -19.05
C GLN A 253 -1.53 14.50 -18.56
N LEU A 254 -1.88 14.71 -17.28
CA LEU A 254 -3.12 14.21 -16.68
C LEU A 254 -4.36 14.77 -17.40
N ARG A 255 -4.41 16.09 -17.62
CA ARG A 255 -5.52 16.74 -18.36
C ARG A 255 -5.62 16.24 -19.80
N GLY A 256 -4.48 16.03 -20.47
CA GLY A 256 -4.45 15.42 -21.81
C GLY A 256 -5.11 14.05 -21.83
N LEU A 257 -4.97 13.26 -20.76
CA LEU A 257 -5.64 11.97 -20.63
C LEU A 257 -7.10 12.07 -20.16
N GLY A 258 -7.62 13.27 -19.93
CA GLY A 258 -8.93 13.48 -19.31
C GLY A 258 -8.99 13.09 -17.84
N MET A 259 -7.83 12.97 -17.19
CA MET A 259 -7.69 12.70 -15.75
C MET A 259 -7.61 14.01 -14.97
N THR A 260 -7.96 13.95 -13.68
CA THR A 260 -7.91 15.09 -12.77
C THR A 260 -6.58 15.10 -12.03
N PRO A 261 -5.72 16.13 -12.21
CA PRO A 261 -4.60 16.37 -11.32
C PRO A 261 -5.13 16.88 -9.98
N VAL A 262 -5.11 16.05 -8.94
CA VAL A 262 -5.54 16.47 -7.60
C VAL A 262 -4.40 17.30 -6.99
N LEU A 263 -4.65 18.60 -6.77
CA LEU A 263 -3.62 19.52 -6.28
C LEU A 263 -3.76 19.76 -4.77
N PRO A 264 -2.67 19.97 -4.02
CA PRO A 264 -2.75 20.41 -2.62
C PRO A 264 -3.53 21.74 -2.51
N GLY A 265 -4.46 21.86 -1.58
CA GLY A 265 -5.14 23.12 -1.30
C GLY A 265 -4.53 23.88 -0.11
N PHE A 266 -5.02 25.09 0.15
CA PHE A 266 -4.57 25.89 1.28
C PHE A 266 -5.57 25.87 2.43
N TYR A 267 -5.10 25.49 3.61
CA TYR A 267 -5.91 25.37 4.82
C TYR A 267 -5.26 26.02 6.05
N GLY A 268 -4.29 26.91 5.84
CA GLY A 268 -3.77 27.81 6.87
C GLY A 268 -2.32 27.58 7.28
N THR A 269 -1.52 26.85 6.49
CA THR A 269 -0.11 26.60 6.80
C THR A 269 0.71 27.88 6.69
N VAL A 270 1.31 28.33 7.80
CA VAL A 270 2.19 29.50 7.83
C VAL A 270 3.42 29.30 8.73
N PRO A 271 4.56 29.96 8.45
CA PRO A 271 5.73 29.89 9.34
C PRO A 271 5.40 30.34 10.77
N THR A 272 6.18 29.87 11.74
CA THR A 272 5.89 30.10 13.18
C THR A 272 6.03 31.56 13.60
N ASP A 273 6.75 32.38 12.84
CA ASP A 273 6.89 33.83 13.05
C ASP A 273 5.85 34.69 12.30
N PHE A 274 4.82 34.09 11.67
CA PHE A 274 3.89 34.78 10.77
C PHE A 274 3.16 35.96 11.42
N ALA A 275 2.68 35.81 12.66
CA ALA A 275 2.00 36.88 13.38
C ALA A 275 2.92 38.05 13.76
N THR A 276 4.24 37.83 13.84
CA THR A 276 5.23 38.91 14.06
C THR A 276 5.31 39.83 12.84
N ARG A 277 5.24 39.26 11.64
CA ARG A 277 5.27 40.01 10.37
C ARG A 277 3.89 40.53 9.96
N ASN A 278 2.83 39.87 10.43
CA ASN A 278 1.44 40.18 10.12
C ASN A 278 0.62 40.32 11.42
N PRO A 279 0.72 41.45 12.15
CA PRO A 279 0.18 41.59 13.51
C PRO A 279 -1.34 41.43 13.65
N SER A 280 -2.09 41.56 12.56
CA SER A 280 -3.53 41.32 12.52
C SER A 280 -3.91 39.85 12.30
N ALA A 281 -2.93 38.96 12.08
CA ALA A 281 -3.17 37.53 11.90
C ALA A 281 -3.35 36.83 13.25
N HIS A 282 -4.39 36.01 13.36
CA HIS A 282 -4.51 35.06 14.47
C HIS A 282 -3.94 33.72 14.06
N VAL A 283 -2.90 33.26 14.74
CA VAL A 283 -2.25 31.96 14.48
C VAL A 283 -2.30 31.09 15.73
N VAL A 284 -2.48 29.80 15.53
CA VAL A 284 -2.45 28.79 16.57
C VAL A 284 -1.16 27.98 16.44
N PRO A 285 -0.23 28.06 17.42
CA PRO A 285 0.96 27.22 17.43
C PRO A 285 0.58 25.73 17.48
N GLN A 286 1.21 24.91 16.64
CA GLN A 286 0.87 23.48 16.52
C GLN A 286 1.78 22.56 17.35
N GLY A 287 2.84 23.10 17.97
CA GLY A 287 3.76 22.31 18.79
C GLY A 287 4.73 21.50 17.94
N THR A 288 4.93 20.23 18.32
CA THR A 288 5.85 19.32 17.62
C THR A 288 5.14 18.07 17.11
N TRP A 289 5.69 17.47 16.05
CA TRP A 289 5.32 16.15 15.56
C TRP A 289 6.59 15.35 15.35
N LEU A 290 6.70 14.20 16.03
CA LEU A 290 7.87 13.32 15.96
C LEU A 290 9.21 14.07 16.15
N GLY A 291 9.22 15.07 17.05
CA GLY A 291 10.38 15.90 17.35
C GLY A 291 10.63 17.07 16.37
N PHE A 292 9.93 17.15 15.24
CA PHE A 292 9.97 18.31 14.35
C PHE A 292 9.08 19.43 14.87
N GLU A 293 9.49 20.68 14.65
CA GLU A 293 8.64 21.85 14.87
C GLU A 293 7.57 21.90 13.76
N ARG A 294 6.30 21.91 14.17
CA ARG A 294 5.17 22.10 13.27
C ARG A 294 4.99 23.58 12.93
N GLU A 295 4.52 23.83 11.73
CA GLU A 295 4.09 25.15 11.27
C GLU A 295 2.91 25.66 12.10
N SER A 296 2.72 26.97 12.12
CA SER A 296 1.55 27.54 12.77
C SER A 296 0.31 27.40 11.87
N TRP A 297 -0.86 27.29 12.51
CA TRP A 297 -2.13 27.26 11.82
C TRP A 297 -2.78 28.64 11.84
N LEU A 298 -2.85 29.29 10.69
CA LEU A 298 -3.56 30.56 10.51
C LEU A 298 -5.06 30.33 10.62
N ASP A 299 -5.72 31.01 11.55
CA ASP A 299 -7.16 30.89 11.80
C ASP A 299 -7.97 31.12 10.52
N PRO A 300 -8.64 30.08 9.98
CA PRO A 300 -9.34 30.21 8.72
C PRO A 300 -10.51 31.18 8.73
N THR A 301 -11.02 31.54 9.91
CA THR A 301 -12.17 32.45 10.06
C THR A 301 -11.78 33.93 9.96
N GLY A 302 -10.48 34.24 9.98
CA GLY A 302 -9.96 35.60 9.95
C GLY A 302 -9.73 36.15 8.53
N PRO A 303 -9.73 37.49 8.34
CA PRO A 303 -9.57 38.11 7.03
C PRO A 303 -8.18 37.89 6.42
N VAL A 304 -7.14 37.71 7.24
CA VAL A 304 -5.77 37.43 6.76
C VAL A 304 -5.70 36.06 6.08
N PHE A 305 -6.45 35.06 6.57
CA PHE A 305 -6.57 33.77 5.90
C PHE A 305 -7.16 33.93 4.51
N THR A 306 -8.26 34.66 4.37
CA THR A 306 -8.90 34.89 3.06
C THR A 306 -7.93 35.54 2.07
N GLN A 307 -7.15 36.54 2.51
CA GLN A 307 -6.17 37.22 1.67
C GLN A 307 -5.04 36.28 1.24
N LEU A 308 -4.46 35.53 2.18
CA LEU A 308 -3.37 34.60 1.88
C LEU A 308 -3.85 33.42 1.02
N ALA A 309 -5.04 32.88 1.29
CA ALA A 309 -5.64 31.84 0.47
C ALA A 309 -5.85 32.31 -0.97
N ALA A 310 -6.34 33.54 -1.17
CA ALA A 310 -6.49 34.11 -2.51
C ALA A 310 -5.14 34.27 -3.23
N ALA A 311 -4.10 34.75 -2.52
CA ALA A 311 -2.75 34.87 -3.07
C ALA A 311 -2.15 33.49 -3.43
N TYR A 312 -2.34 32.49 -2.56
CA TYR A 312 -1.92 31.10 -2.78
C TYR A 312 -2.59 30.52 -4.02
N TYR A 313 -3.92 30.57 -4.11
CA TYR A 313 -4.64 29.98 -5.25
C TYR A 313 -4.36 30.73 -6.56
N ALA A 314 -4.11 32.04 -6.53
CA ALA A 314 -3.67 32.78 -7.71
C ALA A 314 -2.29 32.32 -8.20
N ALA A 315 -1.34 32.12 -7.28
CA ALA A 315 -0.02 31.58 -7.60
C ALA A 315 -0.10 30.14 -8.11
N GLN A 316 -0.93 29.30 -7.47
CA GLN A 316 -1.17 27.91 -7.88
C GLN A 316 -1.77 27.80 -9.27
N ARG A 317 -2.82 28.59 -9.57
CA ARG A 317 -3.41 28.64 -10.90
C ARG A 317 -2.38 29.07 -11.94
N THR A 318 -1.50 30.02 -11.62
CA THR A 318 -0.44 30.45 -12.53
C THR A 318 0.56 29.33 -12.81
N ALA A 319 0.98 28.61 -11.78
CA ALA A 319 1.94 27.51 -11.91
C ALA A 319 1.35 26.31 -12.66
N PHE A 320 0.15 25.88 -12.28
CA PHE A 320 -0.38 24.55 -12.65
C PHE A 320 -1.66 24.57 -13.47
N GLY A 321 -2.36 25.71 -13.58
CA GLY A 321 -3.72 25.81 -14.11
C GLY A 321 -4.78 25.36 -13.10
N ASP A 322 -6.05 25.37 -13.49
CA ASP A 322 -7.17 24.94 -12.65
C ASP A 322 -7.28 23.41 -12.54
N SER A 323 -7.75 22.92 -11.39
CA SER A 323 -8.17 21.53 -11.19
C SER A 323 -9.64 21.47 -10.74
N ALA A 324 -10.24 20.28 -10.86
CA ALA A 324 -11.56 19.99 -10.32
C ALA A 324 -11.52 19.47 -8.87
N MET A 325 -10.34 19.08 -8.36
CA MET A 325 -10.23 18.47 -7.04
C MET A 325 -8.95 18.93 -6.33
N TYR A 326 -9.08 19.20 -5.02
CA TYR A 326 -8.00 19.70 -4.18
C TYR A 326 -7.92 18.92 -2.87
N LYS A 327 -6.71 18.49 -2.49
CA LYS A 327 -6.45 17.68 -1.30
C LYS A 327 -6.03 18.57 -0.13
N MET A 328 -6.74 18.49 1.00
CA MET A 328 -6.45 19.30 2.21
C MET A 328 -6.79 18.54 3.50
N ASP A 329 -5.89 18.58 4.47
CA ASP A 329 -5.97 17.80 5.71
C ASP A 329 -5.62 18.64 6.94
N PRO A 330 -6.51 19.58 7.34
CA PRO A 330 -6.29 20.38 8.54
C PRO A 330 -6.19 19.48 9.79
N LEU A 331 -5.21 19.77 10.66
CA LEU A 331 -4.99 19.05 11.92
C LEU A 331 -4.64 17.56 11.72
N HIS A 332 -3.92 17.24 10.64
CA HIS A 332 -3.41 15.90 10.38
C HIS A 332 -2.43 15.45 11.46
N GLU A 333 -2.64 14.23 11.99
CA GLU A 333 -1.82 13.57 13.03
C GLU A 333 -1.52 14.40 14.28
N GLY A 334 -2.45 15.28 14.65
CA GLY A 334 -2.35 16.08 15.87
C GLY A 334 -2.53 17.55 15.57
N GLY A 335 -1.60 18.37 16.08
CA GLY A 335 -1.81 19.81 16.13
C GLY A 335 -2.89 20.21 17.13
N SER A 336 -3.32 21.46 17.07
CA SER A 336 -4.33 22.02 17.96
C SER A 336 -5.17 23.05 17.24
N ALA A 337 -6.50 22.96 17.44
CA ALA A 337 -7.38 24.02 17.01
C ALA A 337 -7.30 25.26 17.92
N GLY A 338 -6.66 25.16 19.09
CA GLY A 338 -6.68 26.21 20.10
C GLY A 338 -8.12 26.59 20.45
N ASN A 339 -8.46 27.87 20.29
CA ASN A 339 -9.82 28.39 20.48
C ASN A 339 -10.60 28.53 19.16
N VAL A 340 -10.02 28.15 18.02
CA VAL A 340 -10.67 28.23 16.71
C VAL A 340 -11.77 27.18 16.64
N ASN A 341 -12.98 27.61 16.28
CA ASN A 341 -14.10 26.69 16.07
C ASN A 341 -13.88 25.89 14.78
N VAL A 342 -13.67 24.57 14.91
CA VAL A 342 -13.35 23.68 13.78
C VAL A 342 -14.46 23.65 12.72
N THR A 343 -15.74 23.74 13.11
CA THR A 343 -16.86 23.79 12.16
C THR A 343 -16.79 25.04 11.31
N SER A 344 -16.64 26.22 11.93
CA SER A 344 -16.50 27.50 11.22
C SER A 344 -15.22 27.54 10.38
N ALA A 345 -14.12 26.99 10.87
CA ALA A 345 -12.87 26.90 10.13
C ALA A 345 -13.03 26.02 8.87
N ALA A 346 -13.70 24.87 8.98
CA ALA A 346 -13.98 24.00 7.84
C ALA A 346 -14.86 24.70 6.80
N THR A 347 -15.88 25.45 7.24
CA THR A 347 -16.69 26.30 6.34
C THR A 347 -15.81 27.31 5.60
N ALA A 348 -14.93 28.03 6.30
CA ALA A 348 -14.09 29.06 5.70
C ALA A 348 -13.03 28.48 4.74
N ILE A 349 -12.43 27.33 5.07
CA ILE A 349 -11.51 26.60 4.19
C ILE A 349 -12.22 26.22 2.89
N GLN A 350 -13.39 25.58 2.99
CA GLN A 350 -14.15 25.16 1.80
C GLN A 350 -14.61 26.37 0.98
N GLN A 351 -15.03 27.46 1.62
CA GLN A 351 -15.42 28.70 0.92
C GLN A 351 -14.24 29.35 0.20
N ALA A 352 -13.04 29.38 0.80
CA ALA A 352 -11.84 29.90 0.15
C ALA A 352 -11.50 29.08 -1.11
N LEU A 353 -11.56 27.74 -1.01
CA LEU A 353 -11.41 26.86 -2.16
C LEU A 353 -12.44 27.16 -3.25
N LEU A 354 -13.73 27.19 -2.91
CA LEU A 354 -14.82 27.38 -3.87
C LEU A 354 -14.84 28.80 -4.48
N THR A 355 -14.34 29.79 -3.75
CA THR A 355 -14.16 31.16 -4.27
C THR A 355 -13.07 31.19 -5.33
N ALA A 356 -11.94 30.53 -5.08
CA ALA A 356 -10.87 30.44 -6.05
C ALA A 356 -11.27 29.54 -7.24
N HIS A 357 -11.88 28.39 -6.97
CA HIS A 357 -12.20 27.34 -7.94
C HIS A 357 -13.67 26.91 -7.82
N PRO A 358 -14.60 27.63 -8.48
CA PRO A 358 -16.02 27.31 -8.43
C PRO A 358 -16.30 25.87 -8.85
N GLY A 359 -16.97 25.13 -7.98
CA GLY A 359 -17.39 23.75 -8.24
C GLY A 359 -16.38 22.67 -7.87
N ALA A 360 -15.18 23.03 -7.42
CA ALA A 360 -14.14 22.08 -7.00
C ALA A 360 -14.58 21.18 -5.84
N THR A 361 -14.00 19.98 -5.80
CA THR A 361 -14.17 19.01 -4.72
C THR A 361 -12.98 19.07 -3.75
N TRP A 362 -13.27 19.12 -2.46
CA TRP A 362 -12.29 18.94 -1.40
C TRP A 362 -12.09 17.43 -1.14
N ALA A 363 -10.94 16.89 -1.55
CA ALA A 363 -10.50 15.55 -1.14
C ALA A 363 -9.85 15.61 0.26
N ILE A 364 -10.22 14.70 1.16
CA ILE A 364 -9.67 14.63 2.53
C ILE A 364 -9.34 13.19 2.91
N LEU A 365 -8.21 12.97 3.60
CA LEU A 365 -7.77 11.65 4.02
C LEU A 365 -8.60 11.14 5.21
N GLY A 366 -9.19 9.96 5.03
CA GLY A 366 -9.73 9.15 6.12
C GLY A 366 -8.61 8.47 6.90
N TRP A 367 -8.08 9.13 7.93
CA TRP A 367 -6.99 8.61 8.77
C TRP A 367 -7.22 8.91 10.25
N GLY A 368 -7.08 7.90 11.11
CA GLY A 368 -7.41 8.00 12.52
C GLY A 368 -8.87 8.44 12.73
N SER A 369 -9.03 9.60 13.39
CA SER A 369 -10.33 10.25 13.63
C SER A 369 -10.68 11.34 12.61
N ASN A 370 -9.86 11.53 11.58
CA ASN A 370 -10.07 12.48 10.50
C ASN A 370 -10.83 11.83 9.32
N PRO A 371 -11.74 12.57 8.65
CA PRO A 371 -12.36 13.81 9.11
C PRO A 371 -13.24 13.59 10.34
N SER A 372 -13.17 14.53 11.28
CA SER A 372 -14.03 14.50 12.47
C SER A 372 -15.47 14.89 12.13
N SER A 373 -16.44 14.45 12.93
CA SER A 373 -17.84 14.86 12.77
C SER A 373 -18.02 16.38 12.88
N THR A 374 -17.21 17.06 13.69
CA THR A 374 -17.20 18.52 13.83
C THR A 374 -16.74 19.23 12.56
N LEU A 375 -15.72 18.70 11.87
CA LEU A 375 -15.28 19.20 10.56
C LEU A 375 -16.38 18.96 9.52
N LEU A 376 -16.93 17.74 9.47
CA LEU A 376 -17.99 17.37 8.51
C LEU A 376 -19.29 18.17 8.70
N ALA A 377 -19.53 18.73 9.88
CA ALA A 377 -20.68 19.61 10.14
C ALA A 377 -20.53 20.99 9.49
N GLY A 378 -19.30 21.41 9.15
CA GLY A 378 -19.00 22.74 8.60
C GLY A 378 -18.94 22.81 7.08
N VAL A 379 -19.01 21.68 6.37
CA VAL A 379 -18.79 21.59 4.93
C VAL A 379 -20.07 21.22 4.18
N ASP A 380 -20.19 21.73 2.95
CA ASP A 380 -21.06 21.11 1.95
C ASP A 380 -20.46 19.75 1.55
N LYS A 381 -21.07 18.69 2.08
CA LYS A 381 -20.66 17.31 1.84
C LYS A 381 -20.71 16.92 0.36
N SER A 382 -21.54 17.56 -0.46
CA SER A 382 -21.58 17.28 -1.90
C SER A 382 -20.34 17.79 -2.65
N LYS A 383 -19.54 18.64 -2.00
CA LYS A 383 -18.27 19.19 -2.47
C LYS A 383 -17.07 18.60 -1.72
N MET A 384 -17.22 17.42 -1.15
CA MET A 384 -16.18 16.70 -0.45
C MET A 384 -16.13 15.24 -0.89
N LEU A 385 -14.92 14.68 -1.00
CA LEU A 385 -14.67 13.26 -1.16
C LEU A 385 -13.69 12.81 -0.09
N ILE A 386 -14.08 11.83 0.72
CA ILE A 386 -13.15 11.22 1.68
C ILE A 386 -12.41 10.08 1.00
N VAL A 387 -11.08 10.10 0.98
CA VAL A 387 -10.26 8.98 0.49
C VAL A 387 -9.83 8.14 1.70
N ASP A 388 -10.42 6.95 1.88
CA ASP A 388 -10.29 6.19 3.13
C ASP A 388 -8.99 5.39 3.22
N GLY A 389 -8.10 5.73 4.15
CA GLY A 389 -6.85 4.98 4.34
C GLY A 389 -6.98 3.71 5.19
N TYR A 390 -8.17 3.37 5.68
CA TYR A 390 -8.38 2.27 6.64
C TYR A 390 -9.38 1.21 6.23
N SER A 391 -10.01 1.28 5.05
CA SER A 391 -11.16 0.42 4.73
C SER A 391 -10.85 -1.07 4.87
N ASP A 392 -9.58 -1.46 4.74
CA ASP A 392 -9.08 -2.82 4.83
C ASP A 392 -8.35 -3.18 6.12
N ARG A 393 -8.05 -2.20 6.98
CA ARG A 393 -7.20 -2.37 8.16
C ARG A 393 -7.94 -2.99 9.33
N TYR A 394 -9.23 -2.65 9.48
CA TYR A 394 -10.04 -3.01 10.63
C TYR A 394 -11.38 -3.60 10.20
N GLY A 395 -11.61 -4.89 10.49
CA GLY A 395 -12.84 -5.60 10.08
C GLY A 395 -14.15 -5.08 10.71
N THR A 396 -14.09 -4.16 11.68
CA THR A 396 -15.25 -3.62 12.41
C THR A 396 -15.67 -2.22 11.96
N LEU A 397 -15.03 -1.64 10.94
CA LEU A 397 -15.36 -0.29 10.47
C LEU A 397 -16.75 -0.20 9.84
N ASP A 398 -17.42 0.92 10.11
CA ASP A 398 -18.67 1.30 9.45
C ASP A 398 -18.57 2.76 8.96
N ARG A 399 -17.94 2.93 7.79
CA ARG A 399 -17.76 4.25 7.13
C ARG A 399 -19.07 4.85 6.66
N GLU A 400 -19.96 3.99 6.17
CA GLU A 400 -21.32 4.33 5.75
C GLU A 400 -22.11 5.07 6.83
N THR A 401 -21.92 4.73 8.11
CA THR A 401 -22.55 5.43 9.22
C THR A 401 -21.67 6.57 9.76
N SER A 402 -20.37 6.34 9.98
CA SER A 402 -19.49 7.29 10.70
C SER A 402 -19.25 8.61 9.98
N TRP A 403 -19.39 8.67 8.65
CA TRP A 403 -19.24 9.90 7.88
C TRP A 403 -20.56 10.58 7.50
N GLY A 404 -21.69 10.06 8.00
CA GLY A 404 -22.99 10.71 7.92
C GLY A 404 -23.38 11.11 6.49
N GLY A 405 -23.23 10.19 5.53
CA GLY A 405 -23.59 10.38 4.12
C GLY A 405 -22.62 11.22 3.28
N THR A 406 -21.44 11.55 3.79
CA THR A 406 -20.40 12.22 3.00
C THR A 406 -19.86 11.25 1.94
N PRO A 407 -19.76 11.64 0.65
CA PRO A 407 -19.16 10.80 -0.39
C PRO A 407 -17.75 10.36 -0.01
N TYR A 408 -17.43 9.09 -0.24
CA TYR A 408 -16.09 8.56 0.02
C TYR A 408 -15.66 7.52 -1.01
N ALA A 409 -14.36 7.32 -1.11
CA ALA A 409 -13.73 6.26 -1.87
C ALA A 409 -13.22 5.17 -0.92
N PHE A 410 -13.63 3.92 -1.15
CA PHE A 410 -13.08 2.74 -0.46
C PHE A 410 -11.58 2.66 -0.75
N GLY A 411 -10.74 2.66 0.28
CA GLY A 411 -9.31 2.81 0.06
C GLY A 411 -8.44 1.85 0.85
N THR A 412 -7.16 1.84 0.49
CA THR A 412 -6.13 0.99 1.09
C THR A 412 -4.80 1.75 1.15
N ILE A 413 -4.05 1.51 2.23
CA ILE A 413 -2.63 1.83 2.36
C ILE A 413 -1.90 0.50 2.54
N PRO A 414 -1.56 -0.22 1.46
CA PRO A 414 -0.98 -1.56 1.55
C PRO A 414 0.52 -1.52 1.86
N ASN A 415 1.14 -0.34 1.78
CA ASN A 415 2.55 -0.13 2.01
C ASN A 415 2.76 1.12 2.88
N PHE A 416 3.59 0.99 3.92
CA PHE A 416 4.00 2.07 4.82
C PHE A 416 5.51 2.30 4.72
N GLY A 417 5.95 3.55 4.59
CA GLY A 417 7.35 3.96 4.45
C GLY A 417 8.02 3.64 3.10
N GLY A 418 7.29 3.08 2.13
CA GLY A 418 7.90 2.50 0.94
C GLY A 418 8.78 1.28 1.25
N LYS A 419 8.55 0.61 2.40
CA LYS A 419 9.31 -0.58 2.80
C LYS A 419 9.22 -1.64 1.69
N SER A 420 10.31 -2.39 1.49
CA SER A 420 10.43 -3.37 0.39
C SER A 420 9.49 -4.57 0.49
N THR A 421 8.74 -4.71 1.59
CA THR A 421 7.82 -5.83 1.80
C THR A 421 6.65 -5.82 0.81
N PHE A 422 6.08 -7.01 0.57
CA PHE A 422 4.87 -7.17 -0.25
C PHE A 422 3.85 -8.08 0.43
N GLY A 423 2.58 -7.82 0.16
CA GLY A 423 1.43 -8.42 0.81
C GLY A 423 0.34 -7.38 1.05
N ALA A 424 -0.92 -7.83 1.04
CA ALA A 424 -2.07 -6.94 1.21
C ALA A 424 -3.30 -7.69 1.72
N ASN A 425 -4.25 -6.94 2.30
CA ASN A 425 -5.52 -7.47 2.83
C ASN A 425 -6.55 -7.72 1.72
N THR A 426 -6.17 -8.41 0.65
CA THR A 426 -7.02 -8.51 -0.55
C THR A 426 -8.39 -9.13 -0.26
N ALA A 427 -8.46 -10.07 0.69
CA ALA A 427 -9.72 -10.71 1.13
C ALA A 427 -10.68 -9.72 1.76
N ALA A 428 -10.15 -8.74 2.50
CA ALA A 428 -10.97 -7.66 3.04
C ALA A 428 -11.49 -6.76 1.92
N TRP A 429 -10.68 -6.50 0.88
CA TRP A 429 -11.07 -5.63 -0.25
C TRP A 429 -12.24 -6.20 -1.02
N THR A 430 -12.10 -7.41 -1.56
CA THR A 430 -13.10 -8.00 -2.47
C THR A 430 -14.44 -8.26 -1.77
N ALA A 431 -14.42 -8.49 -0.45
CA ALA A 431 -15.62 -8.67 0.34
C ALA A 431 -16.25 -7.35 0.82
N THR A 432 -15.44 -6.40 1.30
CA THR A 432 -15.96 -5.18 1.95
C THR A 432 -16.43 -4.15 0.93
N PHE A 433 -15.67 -3.94 -0.15
CA PHE A 433 -16.03 -3.01 -1.24
C PHE A 433 -17.44 -3.31 -1.76
N GLN A 434 -17.69 -4.55 -2.20
CA GLN A 434 -19.00 -4.94 -2.74
C GLN A 434 -20.13 -4.80 -1.70
N ARG A 435 -19.85 -5.12 -0.43
CA ARG A 435 -20.84 -5.04 0.66
C ARG A 435 -21.26 -3.59 0.94
N TRP A 436 -20.32 -2.65 0.90
CA TRP A 436 -20.61 -1.22 1.12
C TRP A 436 -21.21 -0.58 -0.13
N LEU A 437 -20.70 -0.90 -1.33
CA LEU A 437 -21.19 -0.39 -2.60
C LEU A 437 -22.67 -0.76 -2.83
N THR A 438 -23.07 -1.98 -2.49
CA THR A 438 -24.45 -2.47 -2.68
C THR A 438 -25.42 -2.13 -1.54
N LYS A 439 -24.96 -1.43 -0.50
CA LYS A 439 -25.83 -0.98 0.60
C LYS A 439 -26.84 0.05 0.09
N SER A 440 -28.09 -0.03 0.57
CA SER A 440 -29.10 0.97 0.26
C SER A 440 -28.66 2.36 0.73
N ASN A 441 -28.74 3.35 -0.17
CA ASN A 441 -28.26 4.73 0.05
C ASN A 441 -26.77 4.83 0.36
N SER A 442 -25.96 3.92 -0.19
CA SER A 442 -24.51 3.96 -0.02
C SER A 442 -23.92 5.32 -0.41
N ALA A 443 -22.98 5.81 0.39
CA ALA A 443 -22.21 7.02 0.11
C ALA A 443 -20.86 6.70 -0.55
N GLU A 444 -20.56 5.42 -0.75
CA GLU A 444 -19.39 4.98 -1.50
C GLU A 444 -19.50 5.40 -2.98
N ARG A 445 -18.50 6.13 -3.46
CA ARG A 445 -18.44 6.71 -4.80
C ARG A 445 -17.10 6.49 -5.49
N GLY A 446 -16.22 5.67 -4.93
CA GLY A 446 -14.90 5.45 -5.53
C GLY A 446 -14.05 4.38 -4.91
N ILE A 447 -12.87 4.19 -5.52
CA ILE A 447 -11.74 3.50 -4.92
C ILE A 447 -10.55 4.47 -4.73
N ALA A 448 -9.72 4.25 -3.72
CA ALA A 448 -8.52 5.04 -3.44
C ALA A 448 -7.31 4.15 -3.13
N TYR A 449 -6.40 3.99 -4.10
CA TYR A 449 -5.16 3.23 -3.91
C TYR A 449 -4.04 4.17 -3.44
N MET A 450 -3.69 4.08 -2.15
CA MET A 450 -2.84 5.08 -1.48
C MET A 450 -1.66 4.44 -0.73
N PRO A 451 -0.77 3.68 -1.39
CA PRO A 451 0.47 3.24 -0.75
C PRO A 451 1.30 4.46 -0.34
N GLU A 452 1.93 4.41 0.84
CA GLU A 452 2.91 5.45 1.20
C GLU A 452 4.13 5.41 0.30
N GLY A 453 4.46 4.28 -0.32
CA GLY A 453 5.45 4.23 -1.38
C GLY A 453 5.06 3.22 -2.46
N THR A 454 4.97 3.70 -3.69
CA THR A 454 4.76 2.90 -4.90
C THR A 454 5.98 2.05 -5.29
N GLY A 455 5.75 1.02 -6.10
CA GLY A 455 6.81 0.24 -6.77
C GLY A 455 7.16 -1.11 -6.13
N THR A 456 6.36 -1.61 -5.19
CA THR A 456 6.66 -2.84 -4.45
C THR A 456 5.72 -4.00 -4.75
N ASP A 457 4.45 -3.74 -5.12
CA ASP A 457 3.41 -4.77 -5.06
C ASP A 457 2.40 -4.71 -6.23
N PRO A 458 2.76 -5.26 -7.41
CA PRO A 458 1.96 -5.11 -8.64
C PRO A 458 0.63 -5.87 -8.61
N ALA A 459 0.57 -7.00 -7.91
CA ALA A 459 -0.67 -7.80 -7.82
C ALA A 459 -1.71 -7.10 -6.93
N ALA A 460 -1.27 -6.53 -5.80
CA ALA A 460 -2.11 -5.72 -4.94
C ALA A 460 -2.71 -4.52 -5.71
N PHE A 461 -1.88 -3.81 -6.47
CA PHE A 461 -2.32 -2.70 -7.33
C PHE A 461 -3.37 -3.14 -8.37
N ALA A 462 -3.08 -4.18 -9.15
CA ALA A 462 -3.96 -4.64 -10.22
C ALA A 462 -5.31 -5.12 -9.69
N LEU A 463 -5.32 -5.91 -8.61
CA LEU A 463 -6.57 -6.40 -8.00
C LEU A 463 -7.41 -5.25 -7.43
N PHE A 464 -6.77 -4.27 -6.80
CA PHE A 464 -7.48 -3.11 -6.26
C PHE A 464 -8.09 -2.24 -7.36
N ALA A 465 -7.38 -2.05 -8.46
CA ALA A 465 -7.88 -1.34 -9.64
C ALA A 465 -9.11 -2.02 -10.26
N ASP A 466 -9.10 -3.37 -10.32
CA ASP A 466 -10.19 -4.17 -10.88
C ASP A 466 -11.51 -4.05 -10.08
N LEU A 467 -11.47 -3.60 -8.81
CA LEU A 467 -12.68 -3.32 -8.02
C LEU A 467 -13.58 -2.29 -8.71
N ALA A 468 -13.00 -1.26 -9.34
CA ALA A 468 -13.75 -0.20 -10.01
C ALA A 468 -14.50 -0.65 -11.26
N TRP A 469 -14.22 -1.85 -11.77
CA TRP A 469 -14.79 -2.39 -13.00
C TRP A 469 -15.66 -3.63 -12.76
N SER A 470 -15.65 -4.19 -11.55
CA SER A 470 -16.43 -5.38 -11.20
C SER A 470 -17.75 -5.02 -10.51
N GLY A 471 -18.89 -5.37 -11.14
CA GLY A 471 -20.23 -5.25 -10.55
C GLY A 471 -20.56 -6.30 -9.47
N SER A 472 -19.69 -7.30 -9.28
CA SER A 472 -19.84 -8.38 -8.32
C SER A 472 -18.57 -8.59 -7.50
N ALA A 473 -18.66 -9.34 -6.39
CA ALA A 473 -17.48 -9.73 -5.64
C ALA A 473 -16.50 -10.54 -6.51
N ILE A 474 -15.22 -10.18 -6.45
CA ILE A 474 -14.14 -10.85 -7.20
C ILE A 474 -13.78 -12.17 -6.52
N ASP A 475 -13.80 -13.28 -7.28
CA ASP A 475 -13.22 -14.56 -6.86
C ASP A 475 -11.69 -14.48 -6.92
N GLN A 476 -11.06 -14.41 -5.76
CA GLN A 476 -9.60 -14.28 -5.66
C GLN A 476 -8.84 -15.47 -6.22
N ALA A 477 -9.33 -16.70 -6.01
CA ALA A 477 -8.62 -17.88 -6.48
C ALA A 477 -8.63 -17.92 -8.02
N ALA A 478 -9.74 -17.53 -8.64
CA ALA A 478 -9.82 -17.35 -10.08
C ALA A 478 -8.95 -16.17 -10.55
N TRP A 479 -9.01 -15.03 -9.85
CA TRP A 479 -8.26 -13.83 -10.22
C TRP A 479 -6.74 -14.08 -10.21
N PHE A 480 -6.17 -14.61 -9.12
CA PHE A 480 -4.73 -14.87 -9.03
C PHE A 480 -4.25 -15.93 -10.02
N ARG A 481 -5.09 -16.92 -10.35
CA ARG A 481 -4.78 -17.90 -11.40
C ARG A 481 -4.65 -17.21 -12.75
N ASN A 482 -5.62 -16.38 -13.13
CA ASN A 482 -5.60 -15.67 -14.40
C ASN A 482 -4.49 -14.62 -14.45
N TYR A 483 -4.25 -13.94 -13.33
CA TYR A 483 -3.17 -12.97 -13.19
C TYR A 483 -1.81 -13.63 -13.44
N ALA A 484 -1.55 -14.83 -12.92
CA ALA A 484 -0.29 -15.54 -13.16
C ALA A 484 -0.01 -15.75 -14.67
N ASP A 485 -1.03 -16.08 -15.45
CA ASP A 485 -0.92 -16.34 -16.88
C ASP A 485 -0.53 -15.06 -17.66
N SER A 486 -1.25 -13.95 -17.42
CA SER A 486 -0.95 -12.66 -18.08
C SER A 486 0.35 -12.05 -17.54
N ARG A 487 0.60 -12.18 -16.24
CA ARG A 487 1.78 -11.62 -15.57
C ARG A 487 3.07 -12.12 -16.18
N TYR A 488 3.14 -13.39 -16.60
CA TYR A 488 4.33 -13.95 -17.25
C TYR A 488 4.20 -14.18 -18.76
N GLY A 489 3.09 -13.74 -19.36
CA GLY A 489 2.95 -13.71 -20.81
C GLY A 489 2.63 -15.06 -21.46
N ALA A 490 2.14 -16.04 -20.68
CA ALA A 490 1.61 -17.34 -21.11
C ALA A 490 1.24 -18.22 -19.90
N PRO A 491 0.27 -19.15 -20.03
CA PRO A 491 -0.03 -20.12 -18.99
C PRO A 491 1.16 -20.99 -18.59
N ASP A 492 1.37 -21.14 -17.28
CA ASP A 492 2.38 -22.02 -16.68
C ASP A 492 1.88 -22.56 -15.33
N ALA A 493 1.85 -23.89 -15.19
CA ALA A 493 1.30 -24.52 -13.99
C ALA A 493 2.11 -24.20 -12.71
N ASN A 494 3.43 -24.00 -12.83
CA ASN A 494 4.27 -23.62 -11.70
C ASN A 494 4.08 -22.14 -11.34
N ALA A 495 3.83 -21.27 -12.32
CA ALA A 495 3.46 -19.88 -12.06
C ALA A 495 2.14 -19.80 -11.30
N VAL A 496 1.12 -20.52 -11.76
CA VAL A 496 -0.18 -20.62 -11.07
C VAL A 496 -0.01 -21.17 -9.66
N ALA A 497 0.82 -22.21 -9.48
CA ALA A 497 1.10 -22.78 -8.16
C ALA A 497 1.80 -21.76 -7.24
N ALA A 498 2.76 -20.99 -7.76
CA ALA A 498 3.44 -19.95 -6.99
C ALA A 498 2.47 -18.86 -6.54
N TRP A 499 1.67 -18.32 -7.46
CA TRP A 499 0.70 -17.27 -7.15
C TRP A 499 -0.41 -17.75 -6.22
N ASP A 500 -0.81 -19.02 -6.29
CA ASP A 500 -1.75 -19.59 -5.33
C ASP A 500 -1.16 -19.70 -3.91
N GLN A 501 0.15 -20.00 -3.78
CA GLN A 501 0.83 -19.93 -2.49
C GLN A 501 0.91 -18.50 -1.96
N LEU A 502 1.29 -17.53 -2.80
CA LEU A 502 1.32 -16.11 -2.41
C LEU A 502 -0.08 -15.60 -2.02
N ARG A 503 -1.11 -16.02 -2.76
CA ARG A 503 -2.51 -15.71 -2.46
C ARG A 503 -2.88 -16.16 -1.05
N GLN A 504 -2.52 -17.38 -0.66
CA GLN A 504 -2.84 -17.96 0.65
C GLN A 504 -2.01 -17.37 1.80
N GLY A 505 -0.87 -16.76 1.51
CA GLY A 505 0.01 -16.13 2.49
C GLY A 505 -0.09 -14.60 2.45
N PRO A 506 0.90 -13.90 1.87
CA PRO A 506 0.96 -12.43 1.84
C PRO A 506 -0.30 -11.70 1.38
N TYR A 507 -1.13 -12.28 0.51
CA TYR A 507 -2.35 -11.63 0.02
C TYR A 507 -3.64 -12.07 0.72
N SER A 508 -3.56 -12.93 1.74
CA SER A 508 -4.71 -13.33 2.58
C SER A 508 -4.54 -12.91 4.04
N MET A 509 -3.89 -11.76 4.26
CA MET A 509 -3.71 -11.23 5.61
C MET A 509 -5.05 -10.85 6.26
N PRO A 510 -5.19 -11.04 7.59
CA PRO A 510 -6.40 -10.66 8.31
C PRO A 510 -6.46 -9.15 8.55
N ALA A 511 -7.67 -8.57 8.51
CA ALA A 511 -7.94 -7.18 8.89
C ALA A 511 -7.91 -6.98 10.42
N ASN A 512 -6.74 -7.22 11.03
CA ASN A 512 -6.51 -7.30 12.48
C ASN A 512 -5.84 -6.03 13.05
N GLY A 513 -5.87 -4.91 12.32
CA GLY A 513 -5.18 -3.68 12.67
C GLY A 513 -3.91 -3.41 11.87
N TRP A 514 -3.59 -4.25 10.89
CA TRP A 514 -2.49 -4.07 9.92
C TRP A 514 -3.04 -4.19 8.50
N SER A 515 -2.52 -3.37 7.58
CA SER A 515 -2.76 -3.50 6.13
C SER A 515 -1.51 -3.94 5.38
N GLU A 516 -0.37 -3.85 6.06
CA GLU A 516 0.97 -4.22 5.62
C GLU A 516 1.45 -5.54 6.28
N PRO A 517 2.31 -6.30 5.59
CA PRO A 517 2.93 -7.50 6.15
C PRO A 517 4.01 -7.18 7.19
N GLN A 518 4.50 -8.21 7.86
CA GLN A 518 5.67 -8.09 8.74
C GLN A 518 6.92 -7.62 7.99
N ASP A 519 7.73 -6.75 8.63
CA ASP A 519 9.00 -6.24 8.09
C ASP A 519 10.20 -7.17 8.31
N SER A 520 11.33 -6.85 7.69
CA SER A 520 12.57 -7.65 7.73
C SER A 520 13.46 -7.28 8.90
N LEU A 521 13.79 -8.21 9.80
CA LEU A 521 14.66 -7.91 10.94
C LEU A 521 16.12 -7.67 10.56
N PHE A 522 16.53 -7.97 9.32
CA PHE A 522 17.83 -7.52 8.81
C PHE A 522 17.92 -6.00 8.79
N THR A 523 16.81 -5.33 8.50
CA THR A 523 16.75 -3.87 8.45
C THR A 523 16.53 -3.21 9.81
N ALA A 524 16.22 -3.98 10.84
CA ALA A 524 15.92 -3.46 12.17
C ALA A 524 17.18 -2.94 12.88
N LYS A 525 16.99 -1.92 13.73
CA LYS A 525 18.01 -1.52 14.71
C LYS A 525 18.40 -2.74 15.57
N PRO A 526 19.67 -3.17 15.59
CA PRO A 526 20.04 -4.45 16.19
C PRO A 526 19.69 -4.57 17.68
N SER A 527 19.02 -5.66 18.02
CA SER A 527 18.72 -6.11 19.38
C SER A 527 18.33 -7.59 19.33
N LEU A 528 18.77 -8.40 20.30
CA LEU A 528 18.32 -9.81 20.42
C LEU A 528 16.80 -9.96 20.63
N THR A 529 16.12 -8.88 21.02
CA THR A 529 14.67 -8.85 21.24
C THR A 529 13.91 -8.03 20.21
N ALA A 530 14.57 -7.62 19.10
CA ALA A 530 13.89 -6.92 18.03
C ALA A 530 12.77 -7.79 17.44
N THR A 531 11.59 -7.18 17.27
CA THR A 531 10.43 -7.84 16.65
C THR A 531 9.84 -7.02 15.51
N THR A 532 10.36 -5.80 15.30
CA THR A 532 9.98 -4.86 14.23
C THR A 532 11.23 -4.10 13.78
N THR A 533 11.20 -3.61 12.54
CA THR A 533 12.15 -2.62 12.02
C THR A 533 11.75 -1.21 12.44
N ALA A 534 10.48 -0.86 12.24
CA ALA A 534 9.93 0.44 12.60
C ALA A 534 9.06 0.35 13.87
N ALA A 535 8.84 1.49 14.54
CA ALA A 535 7.96 1.54 15.71
C ALA A 535 6.50 1.16 15.39
N TRP A 536 6.05 1.43 14.16
CA TRP A 536 4.71 1.12 13.66
C TRP A 536 4.78 0.07 12.55
N SER A 537 5.19 -1.13 12.92
CA SER A 537 5.15 -2.31 12.05
C SER A 537 4.58 -3.51 12.82
N PRO A 538 4.07 -4.54 12.13
CA PRO A 538 3.64 -5.76 12.80
C PRO A 538 4.79 -6.46 13.55
N SER A 539 4.61 -6.68 14.85
CA SER A 539 5.59 -7.39 15.69
C SER A 539 5.54 -8.91 15.55
N THR A 540 4.51 -9.43 14.88
CA THR A 540 4.29 -10.85 14.62
C THR A 540 4.16 -11.12 13.13
N MET A 541 4.39 -12.36 12.71
CA MET A 541 4.09 -12.82 11.36
C MET A 541 2.59 -12.61 11.06
N GLN A 542 2.28 -11.89 9.97
CA GLN A 542 0.89 -11.65 9.51
C GLN A 542 0.36 -12.77 8.61
N TYR A 543 1.25 -13.66 8.14
CA TYR A 543 0.91 -14.83 7.35
C TYR A 543 1.81 -16.02 7.69
N ASP A 544 1.55 -17.19 7.09
CA ASP A 544 2.45 -18.36 7.19
C ASP A 544 3.66 -18.19 6.26
N PRO A 545 4.89 -18.00 6.80
CA PRO A 545 6.08 -17.74 5.98
C PRO A 545 6.44 -18.89 5.04
N THR A 546 5.96 -20.10 5.30
CA THR A 546 6.24 -21.27 4.46
C THR A 546 5.54 -21.20 3.11
N THR A 547 4.47 -20.40 2.99
CA THR A 547 3.81 -20.12 1.70
C THR A 547 4.76 -19.40 0.73
N VAL A 548 5.52 -18.41 1.20
CA VAL A 548 6.53 -17.69 0.40
C VAL A 548 7.67 -18.62 -0.02
N GLN A 549 8.12 -19.52 0.85
CA GLN A 549 9.13 -20.53 0.50
C GLN A 549 8.62 -21.52 -0.57
N ARG A 550 7.37 -21.98 -0.46
CA ARG A 550 6.74 -22.84 -1.48
C ARG A 550 6.50 -22.10 -2.79
N ALA A 551 6.16 -20.81 -2.73
CA ALA A 551 6.06 -19.95 -3.90
C ALA A 551 7.42 -19.82 -4.61
N LEU A 552 8.49 -19.54 -3.87
CA LEU A 552 9.86 -19.50 -4.41
C LEU A 552 10.24 -20.80 -5.12
N ALA A 553 9.98 -21.95 -4.48
CA ALA A 553 10.25 -23.26 -5.05
C ALA A 553 9.45 -23.53 -6.34
N SER A 554 8.27 -22.93 -6.47
CA SER A 554 7.44 -23.03 -7.68
C SER A 554 7.90 -22.07 -8.76
N LEU A 555 8.25 -20.82 -8.43
CA LEU A 555 8.81 -19.84 -9.37
C LEU A 555 10.07 -20.37 -10.06
N LEU A 556 10.99 -20.99 -9.32
CA LEU A 556 12.21 -21.59 -9.87
C LEU A 556 11.96 -22.70 -10.91
N LYS A 557 10.73 -23.22 -11.03
CA LYS A 557 10.32 -24.25 -12.00
C LYS A 557 9.55 -23.69 -13.19
N VAL A 558 9.26 -22.39 -13.23
CA VAL A 558 8.59 -21.72 -14.35
C VAL A 558 9.43 -21.86 -15.62
N GLY A 559 8.78 -22.02 -16.78
CA GLY A 559 9.44 -22.21 -18.06
C GLY A 559 10.36 -21.06 -18.47
N ALA A 560 11.48 -21.37 -19.14
CA ALA A 560 12.52 -20.39 -19.50
C ALA A 560 12.01 -19.18 -20.31
N ALA A 561 10.96 -19.34 -21.13
CA ALA A 561 10.38 -18.25 -21.90
C ALA A 561 9.71 -17.20 -20.99
N GLN A 562 8.96 -17.65 -19.98
CA GLN A 562 8.38 -16.80 -18.94
C GLN A 562 9.46 -16.22 -18.03
N GLN A 563 10.52 -16.98 -17.73
CA GLN A 563 11.63 -16.49 -16.89
C GLN A 563 12.36 -15.27 -17.48
N ALA A 564 12.28 -15.08 -18.80
CA ALA A 564 12.88 -13.94 -19.49
C ALA A 564 12.06 -12.65 -19.38
N THR A 565 10.82 -12.69 -18.89
CA THR A 565 9.99 -11.49 -18.72
C THR A 565 10.48 -10.64 -17.55
N ASP A 566 10.31 -9.32 -17.66
CA ASP A 566 10.66 -8.41 -16.56
C ASP A 566 9.80 -8.69 -15.32
N ALA A 567 8.51 -8.93 -15.53
CA ALA A 567 7.55 -9.33 -14.51
C ALA A 567 8.01 -10.55 -13.68
N TYR A 568 8.41 -11.65 -14.33
CA TYR A 568 8.92 -12.82 -13.62
C TYR A 568 10.16 -12.50 -12.80
N ARG A 569 11.11 -11.76 -13.39
CA ARG A 569 12.38 -11.45 -12.73
C ARG A 569 12.15 -10.61 -11.48
N PHE A 570 11.28 -9.61 -11.57
CA PHE A 570 10.86 -8.81 -10.42
C PHE A 570 10.22 -9.67 -9.33
N ASP A 571 9.23 -10.49 -9.69
CA ASP A 571 8.49 -11.29 -8.71
C ASP A 571 9.38 -12.37 -8.06
N LEU A 572 10.35 -12.94 -8.79
CA LEU A 572 11.33 -13.87 -8.26
C LEU A 572 12.26 -13.20 -7.25
N VAL A 573 12.79 -12.02 -7.57
CA VAL A 573 13.62 -11.22 -6.66
C VAL A 573 12.83 -10.89 -5.40
N ASN A 574 11.61 -10.38 -5.55
CA ASN A 574 10.76 -9.97 -4.44
C ASN A 574 10.40 -11.17 -3.53
N THR A 575 10.08 -12.33 -4.11
CA THR A 575 9.76 -13.56 -3.36
C THR A 575 10.99 -14.14 -2.65
N ALA A 576 12.15 -14.17 -3.31
CA ALA A 576 13.39 -14.70 -2.73
C ALA A 576 13.89 -13.81 -1.57
N ARG A 577 13.86 -12.49 -1.74
CA ARG A 577 14.10 -11.48 -0.71
C ARG A 577 13.18 -11.71 0.50
N GLN A 578 11.87 -11.72 0.28
CA GLN A 578 10.88 -11.94 1.35
C GLN A 578 11.04 -13.28 2.09
N ALA A 579 11.53 -14.32 1.41
CA ALA A 579 11.84 -15.60 2.05
C ALA A 579 12.99 -15.50 3.07
N LEU A 580 14.02 -14.69 2.78
CA LEU A 580 15.09 -14.36 3.72
C LEU A 580 14.57 -13.49 4.87
N ASP A 581 13.75 -12.48 4.59
CA ASP A 581 13.16 -11.62 5.63
C ASP A 581 12.37 -12.45 6.64
N ASN A 582 11.56 -13.39 6.14
CA ASN A 582 10.81 -14.30 6.98
C ASN A 582 11.75 -15.19 7.83
N ARG A 583 12.91 -15.60 7.28
CA ARG A 583 13.91 -16.35 8.02
C ARG A 583 14.59 -15.52 9.12
N SER A 584 14.80 -14.21 8.93
CA SER A 584 15.37 -13.33 9.97
C SER A 584 14.56 -13.40 11.28
N ARG A 585 13.24 -13.49 11.16
CA ARG A 585 12.28 -13.61 12.28
C ARG A 585 12.28 -14.98 12.96
N VAL A 586 12.87 -16.00 12.32
CA VAL A 586 13.08 -17.33 12.89
C VAL A 586 14.48 -17.43 13.52
N LEU A 587 15.51 -16.89 12.86
CA LEU A 587 16.90 -16.95 13.33
C LEU A 587 17.14 -16.09 14.57
N LEU A 588 16.63 -14.86 14.63
CA LEU A 588 16.94 -13.95 15.75
C LEU A 588 16.52 -14.52 17.12
N PRO A 589 15.30 -15.11 17.30
CA PRO A 589 14.96 -15.79 18.55
C PRO A 589 15.90 -16.95 18.89
N GLN A 590 16.40 -17.71 17.90
CA GLN A 590 17.35 -18.80 18.13
C GLN A 590 18.71 -18.26 18.59
N ILE A 591 19.20 -17.19 17.96
CA ILE A 591 20.43 -16.49 18.36
C ILE A 591 20.30 -15.98 19.81
N ASN A 592 19.16 -15.36 20.14
CA ASN A 592 18.87 -14.88 21.49
C ASN A 592 18.86 -16.02 22.52
N ASN A 593 18.27 -17.17 22.17
CA ASN A 593 18.26 -18.35 23.03
C ASN A 593 19.68 -18.88 23.27
N ALA A 594 20.50 -18.99 22.23
CA ALA A 594 21.89 -19.43 22.35
C ALA A 594 22.73 -18.47 23.20
N TYR A 595 22.57 -17.15 22.99
CA TYR A 595 23.24 -16.12 23.78
C TYR A 595 22.83 -16.19 25.27
N THR A 596 21.53 -16.29 25.55
CA THR A 596 20.98 -16.38 26.92
C THR A 596 21.44 -17.66 27.63
N ALA A 597 21.53 -18.77 26.89
CA ALA A 597 22.06 -20.04 27.39
C ALA A 597 23.59 -20.03 27.59
N LYS A 598 24.28 -18.95 27.18
CA LYS A 598 25.74 -18.85 27.12
C LYS A 598 26.38 -19.94 26.25
N ASP A 599 25.66 -20.45 25.24
CA ASP A 599 26.16 -21.43 24.29
C ASP A 599 26.89 -20.71 23.15
N LEU A 600 28.18 -20.46 23.36
CA LEU A 600 29.02 -19.73 22.41
C LEU A 600 29.13 -20.42 21.05
N THR A 601 29.14 -21.76 21.01
CA THR A 601 29.27 -22.52 19.76
C THR A 601 28.02 -22.36 18.91
N THR A 602 26.85 -22.59 19.50
CA THR A 602 25.57 -22.41 18.80
C THR A 602 25.33 -20.95 18.42
N PHE A 603 25.67 -20.00 19.31
CA PHE A 603 25.58 -18.57 19.03
C PHE A 603 26.39 -18.19 17.78
N ARG A 604 27.68 -18.57 17.72
CA ARG A 604 28.54 -18.29 16.56
C ARG A 604 28.05 -18.94 15.28
N SER A 605 27.53 -20.16 15.35
CA SER A 605 26.96 -20.86 14.19
C SER A 605 25.76 -20.09 13.63
N LEU A 606 24.80 -19.71 14.48
CA LEU A 606 23.59 -18.99 14.06
C LEU A 606 23.89 -17.57 13.58
N VAL A 607 24.87 -16.88 14.18
CA VAL A 607 25.35 -15.58 13.67
C VAL A 607 26.01 -15.73 12.30
N SER A 608 26.73 -16.83 12.04
CA SER A 608 27.27 -17.10 10.71
C SER A 608 26.17 -17.33 9.68
N GLU A 609 25.06 -17.99 10.05
CA GLU A 609 23.89 -18.13 9.18
C GLU A 609 23.24 -16.78 8.90
N TRP A 610 23.05 -15.94 9.92
CA TRP A 610 22.54 -14.57 9.75
C TRP A 610 23.34 -13.76 8.74
N ASN A 611 24.67 -13.73 8.90
CA ASN A 611 25.55 -12.99 8.00
C ASN A 611 25.51 -13.55 6.56
N ALA A 612 25.35 -14.87 6.41
CA ALA A 612 25.22 -15.50 5.10
C ALA A 612 23.89 -15.12 4.42
N ASP A 613 22.79 -15.06 5.19
CA ASP A 613 21.49 -14.61 4.69
C ASP A 613 21.53 -13.12 4.28
N GLU A 614 22.17 -12.24 5.06
CA GLU A 614 22.38 -10.82 4.66
C GLU A 614 23.17 -10.70 3.36
N ALA A 615 24.21 -11.51 3.18
CA ALA A 615 24.99 -11.52 1.95
C ALA A 615 24.18 -12.04 0.74
N LEU A 616 23.29 -13.02 0.95
CA LEU A 616 22.35 -13.47 -0.08
C LEU A 616 21.30 -12.41 -0.40
N LEU A 617 20.82 -11.67 0.61
CA LEU A 617 19.87 -10.56 0.47
C LEU A 617 20.45 -9.44 -0.41
N ASP A 618 21.68 -9.00 -0.16
CA ASP A 618 22.35 -8.01 -1.01
C ASP A 618 22.57 -8.53 -2.43
N ARG A 619 22.95 -9.81 -2.58
CA ARG A 619 23.14 -10.41 -3.90
C ARG A 619 21.87 -10.54 -4.72
N ILE A 620 20.73 -10.89 -4.12
CA ILE A 620 19.48 -11.02 -4.88
C ILE A 620 18.94 -9.66 -5.29
N THR A 621 19.01 -8.68 -4.39
CA THR A 621 18.61 -7.28 -4.69
C THR A 621 19.53 -6.64 -5.72
N ALA A 622 20.81 -7.03 -5.80
CA ALA A 622 21.73 -6.58 -6.84
C ALA A 622 21.33 -7.00 -8.26
N THR A 623 20.45 -8.00 -8.43
CA THR A 623 20.05 -8.53 -9.74
C THR A 623 18.96 -7.73 -10.45
N ASP A 624 18.43 -6.69 -9.80
CA ASP A 624 17.34 -5.88 -10.33
C ASP A 624 17.53 -4.39 -10.01
N SER A 625 17.39 -3.54 -11.03
CA SER A 625 17.69 -2.10 -10.93
C SER A 625 16.82 -1.35 -9.93
N ARG A 626 15.61 -1.88 -9.65
CA ARG A 626 14.64 -1.29 -8.71
C ARG A 626 15.04 -1.48 -7.25
N PHE A 627 16.01 -2.35 -6.98
CA PHE A 627 16.53 -2.62 -5.64
C PHE A 627 17.99 -2.19 -5.47
N LEU A 628 18.43 -1.16 -6.21
CA LEU A 628 19.80 -0.63 -6.11
C LEU A 628 19.81 0.74 -5.44
N THR A 629 20.73 0.91 -4.49
CA THR A 629 20.98 2.22 -3.85
C THR A 629 21.41 3.26 -4.89
N GLY A 630 22.15 2.85 -5.92
CA GLY A 630 22.59 3.75 -6.99
C GLY A 630 21.42 4.27 -7.82
N THR A 631 20.45 3.42 -8.15
CA THR A 631 19.24 3.83 -8.89
C THR A 631 18.40 4.82 -8.08
N TRP A 632 18.21 4.57 -6.79
CA TRP A 632 17.52 5.51 -5.88
C TRP A 632 18.15 6.91 -5.89
N LEU A 633 19.48 6.97 -5.93
CA LEU A 633 20.23 8.24 -5.85
C LEU A 633 20.53 8.87 -7.21
N ALA A 634 20.22 8.21 -8.32
CA ALA A 634 20.69 8.58 -9.67
C ALA A 634 20.23 9.98 -10.09
N ASN A 635 18.99 10.34 -9.75
CA ASN A 635 18.39 11.63 -10.10
C ASN A 635 18.48 12.67 -8.97
N VAL A 636 19.11 12.33 -7.83
CA VAL A 636 19.20 13.20 -6.67
C VAL A 636 20.35 14.21 -6.86
N PRO A 637 20.08 15.53 -6.86
CA PRO A 637 21.13 16.53 -6.98
C PRO A 637 22.16 16.40 -5.84
N ALA A 638 23.43 16.73 -6.10
CA ALA A 638 24.51 16.58 -5.12
C ALA A 638 24.21 17.26 -3.77
N GLY A 639 23.59 18.45 -3.79
CA GLY A 639 23.19 19.19 -2.58
C GLY A 639 21.99 18.60 -1.82
N MET A 640 21.35 17.55 -2.34
CA MET A 640 20.14 16.93 -1.81
C MET A 640 20.35 15.42 -1.51
N GLN A 641 21.58 14.92 -1.60
CA GLN A 641 21.89 13.52 -1.31
C GLN A 641 21.56 13.13 0.14
N PHE A 642 21.81 14.04 1.09
CA PHE A 642 21.46 13.81 2.49
C PHE A 642 19.94 13.72 2.71
N ASP A 643 19.14 14.53 2.01
CA ASP A 643 17.68 14.47 2.05
C ASP A 643 17.16 13.09 1.63
N ALA A 644 17.60 12.59 0.47
CA ALA A 644 17.17 11.29 -0.04
C ALA A 644 17.66 10.09 0.80
N ARG A 645 18.83 10.20 1.44
CA ARG A 645 19.42 9.13 2.26
C ARG A 645 18.88 9.09 3.68
N SER A 646 18.72 10.27 4.30
CA SER A 646 18.18 10.38 5.66
C SER A 646 16.76 9.82 5.71
N LEU A 647 15.94 10.09 4.70
CA LEU A 647 14.55 9.62 4.65
C LEU A 647 14.42 8.10 4.85
N ILE A 648 15.27 7.31 4.19
CA ILE A 648 15.23 5.83 4.22
C ILE A 648 16.05 5.22 5.37
N THR A 649 16.57 6.04 6.29
CA THR A 649 17.37 5.62 7.45
C THR A 649 16.87 6.27 8.73
N ALA A 650 17.56 7.29 9.25
CA ALA A 650 17.24 7.94 10.52
C ALA A 650 16.00 8.86 10.45
N TRP A 651 15.53 9.18 9.24
CA TRP A 651 14.39 10.06 8.90
C TRP A 651 14.59 11.54 9.26
N GLY A 652 15.33 11.83 10.33
CA GLY A 652 15.68 13.18 10.74
C GLY A 652 16.95 13.19 11.58
N ASP A 653 17.18 14.29 12.29
CA ASP A 653 18.23 14.34 13.30
C ASP A 653 17.91 13.45 14.51
N ARG A 654 18.86 13.34 15.44
CA ARG A 654 18.77 12.43 16.58
C ARG A 654 17.47 12.58 17.41
N PRO A 655 16.99 13.79 17.73
CA PRO A 655 15.73 13.94 18.47
C PRO A 655 14.56 13.27 17.76
N GLN A 656 14.49 13.42 16.43
CA GLN A 656 13.43 12.88 15.59
C GLN A 656 13.57 11.37 15.41
N ALA A 657 14.77 10.88 15.09
CA ALA A 657 15.07 9.45 15.06
C ALA A 657 14.61 8.71 16.35
N ASN A 658 14.74 9.35 17.51
CA ASN A 658 14.35 8.78 18.80
C ASN A 658 12.83 8.76 19.06
N THR A 659 11.99 9.32 18.19
CA THR A 659 10.51 9.28 18.34
C THR A 659 9.85 8.11 17.62
N GLY A 660 10.64 7.15 17.10
CA GLY A 660 10.14 5.92 16.48
C GLY A 660 10.18 5.90 14.95
N VAL A 661 10.68 6.96 14.30
CA VAL A 661 10.83 7.03 12.83
C VAL A 661 12.15 6.46 12.30
N PHE A 662 13.08 6.08 13.18
CA PHE A 662 14.30 5.39 12.78
C PHE A 662 13.95 4.10 12.02
N ASP A 663 14.51 3.94 10.83
CA ASP A 663 14.23 2.87 9.86
C ASP A 663 12.74 2.74 9.44
N TYR A 664 11.92 3.78 9.64
CA TYR A 664 10.49 3.74 9.26
C TYR A 664 10.29 3.40 7.77
N ALA A 665 11.18 3.95 6.94
CA ALA A 665 11.20 3.82 5.50
C ALA A 665 12.36 2.95 4.99
N ALA A 666 12.81 2.00 5.81
CA ALA A 666 13.89 1.09 5.48
C ALA A 666 13.71 0.42 4.10
N ARG A 667 14.82 0.26 3.38
CA ARG A 667 14.86 -0.30 2.02
C ARG A 667 15.83 -1.44 1.95
N GLU A 668 15.44 -2.53 1.32
CA GLU A 668 16.37 -3.61 1.00
C GLU A 668 16.99 -3.37 -0.36
N TYR A 669 17.91 -2.40 -0.38
CA TYR A 669 18.67 -2.04 -1.56
C TYR A 669 20.08 -2.57 -1.50
N SER A 670 20.54 -3.19 -2.59
CA SER A 670 21.93 -3.59 -2.74
C SER A 670 22.83 -2.36 -2.63
N GLY A 671 23.97 -2.54 -1.95
CA GLY A 671 24.81 -1.45 -1.47
C GLY A 671 24.45 -1.10 -0.03
N MET A 672 23.22 -0.63 0.24
CA MET A 672 22.76 -0.26 1.58
C MET A 672 22.72 -1.45 2.54
N ILE A 673 22.31 -2.64 2.08
CA ILE A 673 22.33 -3.88 2.88
C ILE A 673 23.72 -4.14 3.44
N ASN A 674 24.73 -4.19 2.58
CA ASN A 674 26.10 -4.44 3.01
C ASN A 674 26.76 -3.22 3.71
N ASP A 675 26.46 -2.00 3.27
CA ASP A 675 27.13 -0.81 3.79
C ASP A 675 26.55 -0.25 5.08
N LEU A 676 25.33 -0.65 5.43
CA LEU A 676 24.63 -0.13 6.59
C LEU A 676 24.06 -1.25 7.46
N TYR A 677 23.09 -2.02 6.98
CA TYR A 677 22.37 -3.01 7.81
C TYR A 677 23.30 -4.12 8.34
N ALA A 678 24.06 -4.77 7.45
CA ALA A 678 24.99 -5.82 7.84
C ALA A 678 26.10 -5.29 8.77
N LYS A 679 26.55 -4.03 8.60
CA LYS A 679 27.53 -3.42 9.51
C LYS A 679 26.94 -3.17 10.91
N ARG A 680 25.66 -2.77 10.99
CA ARG A 680 24.95 -2.61 12.27
C ARG A 680 24.89 -3.94 13.01
N TRP A 681 24.43 -5.01 12.35
CA TRP A 681 24.33 -6.35 12.95
C TRP A 681 25.69 -6.96 13.29
N ALA A 682 26.68 -6.85 12.41
CA ALA A 682 28.03 -7.34 12.69
C ALA A 682 28.66 -6.68 13.92
N ALA A 683 28.52 -5.35 14.07
CA ALA A 683 28.99 -4.64 15.25
C ALA A 683 28.28 -5.12 16.52
N TYR A 684 26.97 -5.32 16.46
CA TYR A 684 26.18 -5.82 17.58
C TYR A 684 26.57 -7.25 17.98
N PHE A 685 26.62 -8.19 17.03
CA PHE A 685 27.02 -9.57 17.32
C PHE A 685 28.46 -9.68 17.81
N ALA A 686 29.39 -8.87 17.32
CA ALA A 686 30.75 -8.82 17.85
C ALA A 686 30.80 -8.37 19.32
N SER A 687 29.94 -7.41 19.69
CA SER A 687 29.81 -6.97 21.09
C SER A 687 29.27 -8.08 22.01
N LEU A 688 28.33 -8.90 21.50
CA LEU A 688 27.75 -10.04 22.20
C LEU A 688 28.75 -11.20 22.32
N ASP A 689 29.50 -11.51 21.26
CA ASP A 689 30.56 -12.52 21.28
C ASP A 689 31.64 -12.18 22.32
N THR A 690 32.08 -10.92 22.32
CA THR A 690 33.02 -10.41 23.33
C THR A 690 32.44 -10.59 24.73
N ALA A 691 31.20 -10.17 24.97
CA ALA A 691 30.52 -10.33 26.25
C ALA A 691 30.45 -11.80 26.73
N LEU A 692 30.17 -12.75 25.83
CA LEU A 692 30.17 -14.18 26.14
C LEU A 692 31.56 -14.72 26.48
N THR A 693 32.60 -14.29 25.76
CA THR A 693 33.98 -14.78 25.94
C THR A 693 34.67 -14.17 27.15
N THR A 694 34.41 -12.91 27.48
CA THR A 694 35.02 -12.20 28.61
C THR A 694 34.14 -12.17 29.86
N ASN A 695 32.91 -12.67 29.77
CA ASN A 695 31.89 -12.61 30.84
C ASN A 695 31.66 -11.17 31.33
N THR A 696 31.56 -10.22 30.40
CA THR A 696 31.23 -8.81 30.64
C THR A 696 29.89 -8.44 30.00
N ALA A 697 29.40 -7.22 30.24
CA ALA A 697 28.25 -6.70 29.49
C ALA A 697 28.65 -6.37 28.03
N PRO A 698 27.72 -6.50 27.05
CA PRO A 698 27.94 -6.04 25.69
C PRO A 698 28.22 -4.53 25.64
N ALA A 699 29.10 -4.11 24.73
CA ALA A 699 29.36 -2.70 24.50
C ALA A 699 28.12 -2.00 23.90
N ALA A 700 27.83 -0.78 24.35
CA ALA A 700 26.79 0.04 23.74
C ALA A 700 27.23 0.53 22.35
N ILE A 701 26.32 0.50 21.38
CA ILE A 701 26.56 0.94 20.01
C ILE A 701 25.62 2.09 19.69
N ASP A 702 26.17 3.18 19.17
CA ASP A 702 25.40 4.33 18.71
C ASP A 702 24.98 4.14 17.25
N PHE A 703 23.90 3.39 17.04
CA PHE A 703 23.38 3.11 15.70
C PHE A 703 22.97 4.38 14.94
N PHE A 704 22.48 5.43 15.63
CA PHE A 704 22.18 6.69 14.94
C PHE A 704 23.43 7.31 14.32
N ALA A 705 24.56 7.27 15.01
CA ALA A 705 25.80 7.81 14.45
C ALA A 705 26.26 7.03 13.20
N MET A 706 25.99 5.74 13.11
CA MET A 706 26.29 4.93 11.93
C MET A 706 25.41 5.35 10.73
N ASP A 707 24.10 5.46 10.95
CA ASP A 707 23.12 5.83 9.92
C ASP A 707 23.29 7.28 9.46
N ASP A 708 23.52 8.21 10.38
CA ASP A 708 23.79 9.62 10.07
C ASP A 708 25.08 9.78 9.26
N ALA A 709 26.13 9.03 9.60
CA ALA A 709 27.37 9.01 8.82
C ALA A 709 27.17 8.41 7.42
N TRP A 710 26.37 7.36 7.28
CA TRP A 710 26.01 6.80 5.98
C TRP A 710 25.20 7.80 5.13
N ALA A 711 24.23 8.48 5.75
CA ALA A 711 23.38 9.46 5.08
C ALA A 711 24.17 10.69 4.60
N LYS A 712 25.19 11.11 5.35
CA LYS A 712 26.10 12.22 5.00
C LYS A 712 27.25 11.80 4.08
N SER A 713 27.41 10.50 3.81
CA SER A 713 28.49 10.00 2.95
C SER A 713 28.28 10.37 1.48
N THR A 714 29.39 10.39 0.73
CA THR A 714 29.40 10.61 -0.73
C THR A 714 29.67 9.32 -1.50
N ASN A 715 29.41 8.16 -0.89
CA ASN A 715 29.65 6.86 -1.51
C ASN A 715 28.79 6.68 -2.76
N SER A 716 29.41 6.25 -3.85
CA SER A 716 28.71 5.90 -5.09
C SER A 716 28.31 4.42 -5.09
N TYR A 717 27.14 4.13 -5.66
CA TYR A 717 26.59 2.78 -5.76
C TYR A 717 26.26 2.43 -7.21
N PRO A 718 26.29 1.14 -7.60
CA PRO A 718 25.92 0.72 -8.94
C PRO A 718 24.47 1.08 -9.29
N THR A 719 24.25 1.55 -10.51
CA THR A 719 22.92 1.75 -11.12
C THR A 719 22.54 0.62 -12.09
N THR A 720 23.49 -0.27 -12.39
CA THR A 720 23.28 -1.41 -13.29
C THR A 720 23.21 -2.70 -12.48
N PRO A 721 22.22 -3.57 -12.73
CA PRO A 721 22.13 -4.86 -12.06
C PRO A 721 23.34 -5.76 -12.31
N THR A 722 23.64 -6.64 -11.36
CA THR A 722 24.70 -7.65 -11.46
C THR A 722 24.19 -9.01 -11.00
N GLY A 723 24.66 -10.07 -11.66
CA GLY A 723 24.23 -11.45 -11.40
C GLY A 723 22.94 -11.84 -12.12
N ASP A 724 22.53 -13.09 -11.92
CA ASP A 724 21.31 -13.66 -12.48
C ASP A 724 20.33 -14.00 -11.33
N PRO A 725 19.09 -13.49 -11.33
CA PRO A 725 18.13 -13.70 -10.26
C PRO A 725 17.78 -15.18 -10.06
N VAL A 726 17.71 -15.99 -11.13
CA VAL A 726 17.42 -17.43 -11.01
C VAL A 726 18.54 -18.15 -10.27
N THR A 727 19.78 -17.86 -10.62
CA THR A 727 20.97 -18.41 -9.96
C THR A 727 21.02 -18.04 -8.47
N VAL A 728 20.79 -16.77 -8.13
CA VAL A 728 20.83 -16.33 -6.73
C VAL A 728 19.64 -16.86 -5.93
N ALA A 729 18.43 -16.83 -6.49
CA ALA A 729 17.23 -17.38 -5.87
C ALA A 729 17.34 -18.90 -5.63
N THR A 730 18.01 -19.63 -6.53
CA THR A 730 18.32 -21.07 -6.33
C THR A 730 19.25 -21.26 -5.13
N ALA A 731 20.28 -20.42 -4.99
CA ALA A 731 21.17 -20.45 -3.83
C ALA A 731 20.43 -20.13 -2.52
N ILE A 732 19.50 -19.17 -2.54
CA ILE A 732 18.62 -18.86 -1.41
C ILE A 732 17.76 -20.08 -1.06
N ALA A 733 17.05 -20.65 -2.03
CA ALA A 733 16.20 -21.82 -1.79
C ALA A 733 16.98 -23.02 -1.22
N ALA A 734 18.24 -23.19 -1.61
CA ALA A 734 19.13 -24.23 -1.06
C ALA A 734 19.65 -23.90 0.35
N ALA A 735 19.80 -22.62 0.70
CA ALA A 735 20.24 -22.17 2.01
C ALA A 735 19.12 -22.24 3.06
N LEU A 736 17.87 -22.02 2.65
CA LEU A 736 16.69 -22.07 3.52
C LEU A 736 16.43 -23.49 4.03
N PRO A 737 16.02 -23.67 5.30
CA PRO A 737 15.48 -24.94 5.77
C PRO A 737 14.27 -25.35 4.90
N PRO A 738 14.08 -26.65 4.63
CA PRO A 738 12.92 -27.11 3.88
C PRO A 738 11.62 -26.61 4.50
N ALA A 739 10.73 -26.06 3.67
CA ALA A 739 9.41 -25.66 4.11
C ALA A 739 8.62 -26.91 4.57
N PRO A 740 8.11 -26.95 5.81
CA PRO A 740 7.27 -28.07 6.26
C PRO A 740 6.02 -28.15 5.39
N ASN A 741 5.65 -29.36 4.97
CA ASN A 741 4.48 -29.56 4.13
C ASN A 741 3.21 -29.60 4.98
N PRO A 742 2.11 -28.93 4.57
CA PRO A 742 0.84 -29.12 5.22
C PRO A 742 0.42 -30.60 5.15
N GLY A 743 0.04 -31.17 6.28
CA GLY A 743 -0.35 -32.57 6.35
C GLY A 743 -1.13 -32.91 7.62
N PRO A 744 -1.59 -34.16 7.74
CA PRO A 744 -2.37 -34.58 8.87
C PRO A 744 -1.54 -34.65 10.14
N VAL A 745 -2.07 -34.08 11.24
CA VAL A 745 -1.62 -34.43 12.59
C VAL A 745 -2.44 -35.64 13.02
N THR A 746 -1.81 -36.81 13.12
CA THR A 746 -2.50 -38.06 13.46
C THR A 746 -2.30 -38.42 14.92
N GLY A 747 -3.36 -38.84 15.60
CA GLY A 747 -3.36 -39.23 17.00
C GLY A 747 -3.96 -40.61 17.23
N ILE A 748 -4.49 -40.82 18.44
CA ILE A 748 -5.11 -42.08 18.86
C ILE A 748 -6.21 -42.54 17.88
N GLY A 749 -6.25 -43.86 17.63
CA GLY A 749 -7.21 -44.46 16.67
C GLY A 749 -6.92 -44.17 15.19
N GLY A 750 -5.73 -43.64 14.86
CA GLY A 750 -5.36 -43.26 13.49
C GLY A 750 -6.21 -42.10 12.95
N LYS A 751 -6.78 -41.29 13.86
CA LYS A 751 -7.62 -40.14 13.53
C LYS A 751 -6.77 -38.88 13.40
N CYS A 752 -7.28 -37.95 12.61
CA CYS A 752 -6.63 -36.68 12.34
C CYS A 752 -7.18 -35.61 13.28
N VAL A 753 -6.33 -34.67 13.69
CA VAL A 753 -6.78 -33.38 14.25
C VAL A 753 -7.53 -32.64 13.15
N ASP A 754 -8.75 -32.22 13.46
CA ASP A 754 -9.73 -31.72 12.51
C ASP A 754 -10.34 -30.42 13.02
N VAL A 755 -10.39 -29.42 12.13
CA VAL A 755 -11.20 -28.21 12.35
C VAL A 755 -12.66 -28.60 12.20
N THR A 756 -13.42 -28.58 13.30
CA THR A 756 -14.80 -29.10 13.31
C THR A 756 -15.64 -28.49 12.19
N ASN A 757 -16.20 -29.37 11.34
CA ASN A 757 -17.00 -29.03 10.15
C ASN A 757 -16.27 -28.19 9.09
N GLY A 758 -14.94 -28.10 9.13
CA GLY A 758 -14.16 -27.18 8.28
C GLY A 758 -14.51 -25.71 8.51
N ASN A 759 -15.02 -25.36 9.69
CA ASN A 759 -15.41 -23.98 10.00
C ASN A 759 -14.18 -23.15 10.41
N SER A 760 -13.73 -22.28 9.51
CA SER A 760 -12.56 -21.41 9.73
C SER A 760 -12.81 -20.23 10.69
N ALA A 761 -13.99 -20.10 11.30
CA ALA A 761 -14.27 -19.04 12.29
C ALA A 761 -13.39 -19.16 13.56
N ASP A 762 -13.08 -18.01 14.17
CA ASP A 762 -12.39 -17.99 15.46
C ASP A 762 -13.25 -18.63 16.55
N GLY A 763 -12.62 -19.49 17.35
CA GLY A 763 -13.27 -20.20 18.44
C GLY A 763 -13.85 -21.56 18.07
N THR A 764 -13.73 -21.99 16.80
CA THR A 764 -14.09 -23.34 16.36
C THR A 764 -13.27 -24.37 17.14
N PRO A 765 -13.90 -25.26 17.93
CA PRO A 765 -13.18 -26.32 18.64
C PRO A 765 -12.47 -27.26 17.67
N LEU A 766 -11.35 -27.84 18.11
CA LEU A 766 -10.69 -28.92 17.38
C LEU A 766 -11.18 -30.28 17.88
N GLN A 767 -11.22 -31.25 16.98
CA GLN A 767 -11.67 -32.61 17.27
C GLN A 767 -10.76 -33.65 16.62
N LEU A 768 -10.91 -34.91 17.03
CA LEU A 768 -10.48 -36.06 16.24
C LEU A 768 -11.52 -36.34 15.15
N TRP A 769 -11.07 -36.60 13.93
CA TRP A 769 -11.94 -37.06 12.85
C TRP A 769 -11.26 -38.12 11.98
N THR A 770 -12.08 -38.85 11.22
CA THR A 770 -11.53 -39.79 10.22
C THR A 770 -10.71 -39.00 9.21
N CYS A 771 -9.46 -39.40 9.01
CA CYS A 771 -8.57 -38.76 8.05
C CYS A 771 -9.20 -38.83 6.65
N ASN A 772 -9.45 -37.67 6.05
CA ASN A 772 -10.18 -37.51 4.79
C ASN A 772 -9.44 -36.61 3.78
N GLY A 773 -8.28 -36.07 4.13
CA GLY A 773 -7.43 -35.27 3.24
C GLY A 773 -7.96 -33.88 2.91
N THR A 774 -9.06 -33.46 3.53
CA THR A 774 -9.62 -32.12 3.36
C THR A 774 -8.74 -31.05 4.01
N ALA A 775 -8.96 -29.78 3.67
CA ALA A 775 -8.23 -28.65 4.25
C ALA A 775 -8.34 -28.60 5.79
N ALA A 776 -9.47 -29.01 6.35
CA ALA A 776 -9.73 -29.06 7.79
C ALA A 776 -8.75 -29.94 8.59
N GLN A 777 -7.97 -30.79 7.91
CA GLN A 777 -6.99 -31.70 8.50
C GLN A 777 -5.56 -31.44 8.03
N LYS A 778 -5.33 -30.37 7.26
CA LYS A 778 -4.01 -29.99 6.79
C LYS A 778 -3.43 -28.97 7.74
N TRP A 779 -2.51 -29.44 8.58
CA TRP A 779 -1.79 -28.64 9.54
C TRP A 779 -0.35 -28.42 9.09
N THR A 780 0.22 -27.29 9.45
CA THR A 780 1.63 -26.98 9.24
C THR A 780 2.27 -26.68 10.59
N VAL A 781 3.36 -27.37 10.91
CA VAL A 781 4.18 -27.04 12.08
C VAL A 781 5.17 -25.97 11.66
N VAL A 782 5.03 -24.76 12.18
CA VAL A 782 5.83 -23.61 11.79
C VAL A 782 7.00 -23.45 12.75
N GLY A 783 8.15 -22.98 12.25
CA GLY A 783 9.38 -22.81 13.05
C GLY A 783 9.29 -21.77 14.17
N ASP A 784 8.21 -20.97 14.22
CA ASP A 784 7.90 -20.04 15.32
C ASP A 784 7.21 -20.72 16.52
N GLY A 785 7.01 -22.04 16.45
CA GLY A 785 6.35 -22.83 17.49
C GLY A 785 4.84 -22.93 17.35
N THR A 786 4.22 -22.34 16.33
CA THR A 786 2.78 -22.47 16.08
C THR A 786 2.46 -23.72 15.24
N VAL A 787 1.26 -24.28 15.42
CA VAL A 787 0.70 -25.32 14.55
C VAL A 787 -0.52 -24.73 13.87
N ARG A 788 -0.51 -24.62 12.54
CA ARG A 788 -1.44 -23.78 11.79
C ARG A 788 -2.31 -24.57 10.81
N ALA A 789 -3.57 -24.18 10.67
CA ALA A 789 -4.51 -24.62 9.64
C ALA A 789 -5.41 -23.45 9.24
N ASP A 790 -5.84 -23.38 7.99
CA ASP A 790 -6.69 -22.30 7.46
C ASP A 790 -6.17 -20.88 7.78
N GLY A 791 -4.85 -20.68 7.74
CA GLY A 791 -4.20 -19.40 8.07
C GLY A 791 -4.24 -19.01 9.56
N LYS A 792 -4.74 -19.90 10.43
CA LYS A 792 -4.95 -19.68 11.86
C LYS A 792 -4.14 -20.65 12.72
N CYS A 793 -4.08 -20.39 14.01
CA CYS A 793 -3.26 -21.11 14.97
C CYS A 793 -4.12 -22.08 15.82
N MET A 794 -3.54 -23.22 16.16
CA MET A 794 -4.01 -24.10 17.24
C MET A 794 -3.86 -23.37 18.58
N ASP A 795 -4.97 -23.08 19.24
CA ASP A 795 -5.06 -22.16 20.37
C ASP A 795 -5.71 -22.81 21.60
N VAL A 796 -5.18 -22.53 22.78
CA VAL A 796 -5.85 -22.89 24.04
C VAL A 796 -6.86 -21.81 24.39
N ARG A 797 -8.15 -22.16 24.46
CA ARG A 797 -9.25 -21.20 24.60
C ARG A 797 -9.04 -20.22 25.76
N GLY A 798 -9.09 -18.93 25.45
CA GLY A 798 -8.90 -17.83 26.41
C GLY A 798 -7.48 -17.77 26.99
N GLY A 799 -6.53 -18.53 26.44
CA GLY A 799 -5.20 -18.74 27.00
C GLY A 799 -5.22 -19.28 28.43
N ALA A 800 -6.24 -20.05 28.81
CA ALA A 800 -6.35 -20.61 30.15
C ALA A 800 -5.29 -21.69 30.39
N THR A 801 -4.95 -21.91 31.66
CA THR A 801 -3.91 -22.89 32.08
C THR A 801 -4.49 -24.09 32.81
N ALA A 802 -5.82 -24.19 32.90
CA ALA A 802 -6.51 -25.29 33.56
C ALA A 802 -6.59 -26.53 32.66
N ALA A 803 -6.35 -27.71 33.24
CA ALA A 803 -6.58 -28.99 32.57
C ALA A 803 -8.07 -29.13 32.20
N GLY A 804 -8.35 -29.64 31.00
CA GLY A 804 -9.70 -29.73 30.43
C GLY A 804 -10.09 -28.54 29.56
N THR A 805 -9.24 -27.51 29.46
CA THR A 805 -9.52 -26.37 28.58
C THR A 805 -9.51 -26.82 27.12
N VAL A 806 -10.54 -26.41 26.37
CA VAL A 806 -10.71 -26.70 24.94
C VAL A 806 -9.57 -26.10 24.11
N VAL A 807 -9.07 -26.89 23.16
CA VAL A 807 -8.22 -26.41 22.07
C VAL A 807 -9.10 -26.05 20.88
N GLN A 808 -8.85 -24.89 20.28
CA GLN A 808 -9.66 -24.28 19.23
C GLN A 808 -8.79 -23.74 18.11
N LEU A 809 -9.42 -23.37 17.00
CA LEU A 809 -8.84 -22.56 15.94
C LEU A 809 -9.00 -21.07 16.30
N TRP A 810 -7.91 -20.29 16.19
CA TRP A 810 -7.95 -18.86 16.46
C TRP A 810 -6.94 -18.09 15.61
N SER A 811 -7.29 -16.87 15.19
CA SER A 811 -6.39 -15.94 14.51
C SER A 811 -5.05 -15.83 15.24
N CYS A 812 -3.93 -16.01 14.52
CA CYS A 812 -2.61 -16.00 15.14
C CYS A 812 -2.33 -14.61 15.77
N ASN A 813 -2.00 -14.59 17.06
CA ASN A 813 -1.88 -13.38 17.88
C ASN A 813 -0.55 -13.28 18.64
N GLY A 814 0.38 -14.21 18.38
CA GLY A 814 1.72 -14.22 18.97
C GLY A 814 1.77 -14.54 20.47
N THR A 815 0.65 -14.88 21.11
CA THR A 815 0.66 -15.21 22.54
C THR A 815 1.18 -16.63 22.77
N PRO A 816 1.78 -16.92 23.94
CA PRO A 816 2.21 -18.28 24.30
C PRO A 816 1.07 -19.32 24.32
N ALA A 817 -0.20 -18.89 24.31
CA ALA A 817 -1.35 -19.79 24.22
C ALA A 817 -1.41 -20.55 22.87
N GLN A 818 -0.75 -20.03 21.83
CA GLN A 818 -0.69 -20.60 20.48
C GLN A 818 0.65 -21.28 20.17
N SER A 819 1.57 -21.30 21.14
CA SER A 819 2.91 -21.85 20.98
C SER A 819 2.98 -23.26 21.58
N TRP A 820 3.42 -24.21 20.77
CA TRP A 820 3.44 -25.64 21.02
C TRP A 820 4.85 -26.19 20.82
N PHE A 821 5.31 -26.93 21.82
CA PHE A 821 6.61 -27.57 21.83
C PHE A 821 6.45 -29.07 21.60
N PRO A 822 6.81 -29.60 20.43
CA PRO A 822 6.84 -31.05 20.19
C PRO A 822 7.95 -31.70 21.02
N ARG A 823 7.63 -32.82 21.66
CA ARG A 823 8.55 -33.55 22.55
C ARG A 823 8.95 -34.91 21.93
N PRO A 824 10.11 -35.47 22.31
CA PRO A 824 10.56 -36.78 21.82
C PRO A 824 9.63 -37.95 22.14
N ASP A 825 8.75 -37.80 23.15
CA ASP A 825 7.75 -38.80 23.54
C ASP A 825 6.47 -38.76 22.67
N GLY A 826 6.43 -37.89 21.67
CA GLY A 826 5.29 -37.67 20.78
C GLY A 826 4.22 -36.73 21.34
N THR A 827 4.42 -36.15 22.53
CA THR A 827 3.48 -35.18 23.08
C THR A 827 3.70 -33.78 22.51
N LEU A 828 2.62 -33.01 22.42
CA LEU A 828 2.66 -31.61 22.00
C LEU A 828 2.33 -30.73 23.21
N ARG A 829 3.34 -30.07 23.81
CA ARG A 829 3.16 -29.26 25.03
C ARG A 829 2.90 -27.79 24.69
N ASN A 830 1.84 -27.22 25.22
CA ASN A 830 1.61 -25.78 25.17
C ASN A 830 2.58 -25.03 26.09
N THR A 831 3.23 -23.99 25.57
CA THR A 831 4.30 -23.26 26.29
C THR A 831 3.76 -22.32 27.38
N LYS A 832 2.51 -21.88 27.30
CA LYS A 832 1.86 -21.07 28.36
C LYS A 832 1.46 -21.90 29.58
N SER A 833 0.72 -22.98 29.34
CA SER A 833 0.11 -23.79 30.39
C SER A 833 1.01 -24.89 30.93
N ASN A 834 2.05 -25.25 30.17
CA ASN A 834 2.86 -26.46 30.39
C ASN A 834 2.08 -27.79 30.30
N LEU A 835 0.84 -27.76 29.79
CA LEU A 835 -0.01 -28.93 29.57
C LEU A 835 0.13 -29.45 28.12
N CYS A 836 -0.30 -30.69 27.88
CA CYS A 836 -0.17 -31.36 26.59
C CYS A 836 -1.52 -31.43 25.85
N LEU A 837 -1.48 -31.37 24.52
CA LEU A 837 -2.63 -31.64 23.65
C LEU A 837 -3.13 -33.07 23.89
N ASP A 838 -4.43 -33.21 24.15
CA ASP A 838 -5.06 -34.43 24.61
C ASP A 838 -6.41 -34.65 23.92
N ALA A 839 -6.64 -35.87 23.42
CA ALA A 839 -7.97 -36.30 23.00
C ALA A 839 -8.82 -36.63 24.23
N ALA A 840 -9.84 -35.80 24.49
CA ALA A 840 -10.53 -35.71 25.78
C ALA A 840 -11.02 -37.07 26.29
N GLY A 841 -10.72 -37.36 27.55
CA GLY A 841 -11.11 -38.61 28.21
C GLY A 841 -10.47 -39.88 27.63
N GLY A 842 -9.44 -39.74 26.80
CA GLY A 842 -8.83 -40.87 26.08
C GLY A 842 -9.67 -41.37 24.90
N GLY A 843 -10.61 -40.57 24.40
CA GLY A 843 -11.48 -40.94 23.28
C GLY A 843 -10.71 -41.13 21.97
N SER A 844 -11.12 -42.14 21.19
CA SER A 844 -10.57 -42.45 19.86
C SER A 844 -11.60 -42.38 18.74
N ALA A 845 -12.84 -42.02 19.07
CA ALA A 845 -13.94 -41.87 18.12
C ALA A 845 -13.87 -40.53 17.37
N ALA A 846 -14.40 -40.50 16.15
CA ALA A 846 -14.60 -39.25 15.44
C ALA A 846 -15.58 -38.34 16.22
N GLY A 847 -15.26 -37.06 16.34
CA GLY A 847 -15.98 -36.08 17.16
C GLY A 847 -15.42 -35.92 18.58
N THR A 848 -14.39 -36.69 18.98
CA THR A 848 -13.74 -36.50 20.28
C THR A 848 -13.06 -35.13 20.32
N GLY A 849 -13.47 -34.23 21.21
CA GLY A 849 -12.88 -32.90 21.33
C GLY A 849 -11.44 -32.93 21.83
N LEU A 850 -10.64 -31.95 21.40
CA LEU A 850 -9.26 -31.77 21.88
C LEU A 850 -9.20 -30.74 23.01
N ILE A 851 -8.43 -31.07 24.04
CA ILE A 851 -8.22 -30.27 25.24
C ILE A 851 -6.73 -30.20 25.57
N VAL A 852 -6.36 -29.33 26.51
CA VAL A 852 -5.08 -29.44 27.22
C VAL A 852 -5.24 -30.23 28.52
N TRP A 853 -4.31 -31.14 28.79
CA TRP A 853 -4.31 -31.95 30.01
C TRP A 853 -2.89 -32.18 30.55
N ASN A 854 -2.78 -32.71 31.77
CA ASN A 854 -1.48 -33.06 32.36
C ASN A 854 -0.72 -34.00 31.40
N CYS A 855 0.54 -33.66 31.12
CA CYS A 855 1.39 -34.44 30.23
C CYS A 855 1.70 -35.81 30.83
N THR A 856 1.07 -36.85 30.29
CA THR A 856 1.22 -38.26 30.70
C THR A 856 1.91 -39.11 29.64
N ALA A 857 2.02 -38.62 28.40
CA ALA A 857 2.50 -39.37 27.24
C ALA A 857 1.71 -40.66 26.96
N ASN A 858 0.45 -40.73 27.45
CA ASN A 858 -0.51 -41.76 27.10
C ASN A 858 -0.85 -41.70 25.60
N PRO A 859 -1.38 -42.78 25.00
CA PRO A 859 -1.68 -42.83 23.56
C PRO A 859 -2.57 -41.68 23.05
N ASN A 860 -3.48 -41.16 23.88
CA ASN A 860 -4.37 -40.04 23.55
C ASN A 860 -3.68 -38.66 23.55
N GLN A 861 -2.40 -38.60 23.91
CA GLN A 861 -1.55 -37.41 23.87
C GLN A 861 -0.37 -37.54 22.90
N ARG A 862 -0.27 -38.67 22.17
CA ARG A 862 0.80 -38.89 21.18
C ARG A 862 0.31 -38.51 19.80
N TRP A 863 1.06 -37.64 19.15
CA TRP A 863 0.72 -37.03 17.87
C TRP A 863 1.87 -37.24 16.89
N ASN A 864 1.57 -37.78 15.70
CA ASN A 864 2.51 -37.71 14.58
C ASN A 864 2.22 -36.42 13.83
N LEU A 865 3.21 -35.54 13.81
CA LEU A 865 3.14 -34.27 13.10
C LEU A 865 3.50 -34.46 11.62
N PRO A 866 2.99 -33.61 10.73
CA PRO A 866 3.37 -33.61 9.33
C PRO A 866 4.85 -33.22 9.18
N SER A 867 5.50 -33.84 8.19
CA SER A 867 6.94 -33.70 7.88
C SER A 867 7.25 -32.54 6.95
#